data_AF-L1II83-F1
#
_entry.id   AF-L1II83-F1
#
_cell.length_a   1.000
_cell.length_b   1.000
_cell.length_c   1.000
_cell.angle_alpha   90.00
_cell.angle_beta   90.00
_cell.angle_gamma   90.00
#
_symmetry.space_group_name_H-M   'P 1'
#
loop_
_entity.id
_entity.type
_entity.pdbx_description
1 polymer ?
#
loop_
_entity_poly.entity_id
_entity_poly.type
_entity_poly.pdbx_seq_one_letter_code
_entity_poly.pdbx_strand_id
1 'polypeptide(L)'
;MKATPFMIFEMNNQRARSLDDTKSDHTHIFVYRLHPEYQRFDSRHHETALLKDRLHSVLHETLSKRSNDVYKIYPGKTYLDMDCVPYLAALETRVTRARYLCNCSVFVPVITWGQEHSVLEELAAIDEAHDRESDFLVHALAALYLLNKDAGRLKAVLPILRDESEGRTSLSSACGSLSRKPSVRSCARASELIQAGGVRRDREAILEYLLGVSVQEAVAMLLPAGRRAEVGLGEETRRGKGSKGVAGMYVDSTGDVERSAREAGELIAHCLVRVVKEHIDRKLWEFSKHNPRGIEVLQVLQETGMYDKFNEYFALRGIETLDKLPLFTRALSQAQSCIQIVESCLDITAYNASDESSIRTLEKLVEDYKKDERFLPLNDRLRQYRDADVNGVLALRTTNSLETALVKLPARSCIVFLSLVYLVFGIKQLGPIMSDQVWLPDKSSGTPVKPKTVRISVMADPIISFAWSLLFLSGVLLGLLSTPLRAKWLLLSTGHLVLTANVACMVADFVQCSTQGTGIGPFCNSSQKIISSSLLMIMMYLAHFVQHYFWMAAFLVQGAFCLFVGIISTDLESFGFLCLGVGCWLVELAIVVEYHRAYARTFRDLKAAMRGFEDTWTSVVEESSHVVQEISARVRAIAQELEEVIGDDTRTWRRYLWVTLGLRGRRYSRRNGKIRQASRDFEQLFLQAQEVSAAFQLWVSGWNRVGRVEHGNVKSCARAMQKTVRSYRRDPSCLTDLVRCTVVVSSIDDVLSWLSFLRGQSVVGHGVSAWDQPGGGRVMSEDVETGGGEEGGEIYMSITNIKNRYDPSGGTSLSGGYRDLCVCVEVLLEEMHGIKKHLHREYVNFRNTLCQ
;
A
#
# COMPACT_ATOMS: atom_id res chain seq x y z
N MET A 1 -33.46 -36.44 -30.13
CA MET A 1 -33.81 -36.06 -31.52
C MET A 1 -34.08 -34.57 -31.52
N LYS A 2 -33.45 -33.65 -32.26
CA LYS A 2 -32.41 -33.55 -33.30
C LYS A 2 -31.80 -32.13 -33.10
N ALA A 3 -30.50 -31.95 -32.86
CA ALA A 3 -29.41 -31.69 -33.82
C ALA A 3 -29.34 -30.25 -34.41
N THR A 4 -28.40 -29.44 -33.88
CA THR A 4 -27.37 -28.53 -34.51
C THR A 4 -27.77 -27.45 -35.55
N PRO A 5 -26.98 -26.35 -35.81
CA PRO A 5 -25.50 -26.22 -35.74
C PRO A 5 -24.86 -24.88 -35.26
N PHE A 6 -23.52 -24.90 -35.28
CA PHE A 6 -22.45 -23.88 -35.09
C PHE A 6 -22.66 -22.45 -35.65
N MET A 7 -22.08 -21.46 -34.93
CA MET A 7 -21.30 -20.28 -35.41
C MET A 7 -20.84 -19.48 -34.17
N ILE A 8 -19.64 -19.66 -33.59
CA ILE A 8 -18.32 -19.05 -33.94
C ILE A 8 -18.42 -17.68 -34.62
N PHE A 9 -18.15 -16.61 -33.85
CA PHE A 9 -17.45 -15.41 -34.32
C PHE A 9 -16.71 -14.72 -33.14
N GLU A 10 -15.37 -14.72 -33.25
CA GLU A 10 -14.40 -13.71 -32.81
C GLU A 10 -14.50 -13.09 -31.40
N MET A 11 -13.82 -13.72 -30.42
CA MET A 11 -13.12 -12.95 -29.38
C MET A 11 -11.68 -12.75 -29.82
N ASN A 12 -11.39 -11.48 -30.12
CA ASN A 12 -10.14 -11.01 -30.65
C ASN A 12 -8.94 -11.34 -29.75
N ASN A 13 -7.97 -11.93 -30.44
CA ASN A 13 -6.58 -12.13 -30.09
C ASN A 13 -5.91 -10.79 -29.76
N GLN A 14 -5.85 -10.39 -28.48
CA GLN A 14 -4.88 -9.38 -28.02
C GLN A 14 -4.33 -9.71 -26.62
N ARG A 15 -3.02 -9.99 -26.62
CA ARG A 15 -2.06 -10.04 -25.51
C ARG A 15 -1.96 -11.34 -24.71
N ALA A 16 -1.62 -12.41 -25.43
CA ALA A 16 -0.38 -13.12 -25.14
C ALA A 16 0.82 -12.19 -25.45
N ARG A 17 1.15 -11.27 -24.53
CA ARG A 17 2.41 -10.52 -24.50
C ARG A 17 2.77 -10.29 -23.04
N SER A 18 4.01 -10.68 -22.73
CA SER A 18 4.72 -10.60 -21.46
C SER A 18 4.10 -11.38 -20.29
N LEU A 19 4.27 -12.72 -20.33
CA LEU A 19 5.04 -13.36 -19.27
C LEU A 19 6.44 -12.71 -19.29
N ASP A 20 6.51 -11.44 -18.87
CA ASP A 20 7.76 -10.85 -18.46
C ASP A 20 8.13 -11.68 -17.24
N ASP A 21 9.36 -12.18 -17.23
CA ASP A 21 10.10 -12.58 -16.04
C ASP A 21 9.67 -11.67 -14.88
N THR A 22 8.68 -12.08 -14.09
CA THR A 22 8.60 -11.65 -12.71
C THR A 22 9.90 -12.22 -12.16
N LYS A 23 10.95 -11.39 -12.19
CA LYS A 23 12.26 -11.67 -11.62
C LYS A 23 11.98 -12.32 -10.30
N SER A 24 12.04 -13.64 -10.28
CA SER A 24 12.00 -14.37 -9.03
C SER A 24 13.27 -13.89 -8.35
N ASP A 25 13.13 -13.01 -7.37
CA ASP A 25 14.21 -12.59 -6.48
C ASP A 25 14.60 -13.82 -5.65
N HIS A 26 15.13 -14.82 -6.32
CA HIS A 26 15.82 -15.94 -5.70
C HIS A 26 17.11 -15.34 -5.15
N THR A 27 17.12 -15.19 -3.83
CA THR A 27 18.22 -14.67 -3.01
C THR A 27 19.35 -15.68 -3.04
N HIS A 28 20.10 -15.68 -4.14
CA HIS A 28 21.39 -16.34 -4.20
C HIS A 28 22.43 -15.30 -3.82
N ILE A 29 23.18 -15.58 -2.76
CA ILE A 29 24.28 -14.74 -2.29
C ILE A 29 25.56 -15.43 -2.76
N PHE A 30 26.07 -14.96 -3.90
CA PHE A 30 27.24 -15.58 -4.52
C PHE A 30 28.53 -14.98 -3.98
N VAL A 31 29.52 -15.85 -3.81
CA VAL A 31 30.92 -15.46 -3.69
C VAL A 31 31.56 -15.65 -5.05
N TYR A 32 31.95 -14.56 -5.68
CA TYR A 32 32.69 -14.59 -6.94
C TYR A 32 34.18 -14.52 -6.64
N ARG A 33 34.86 -15.66 -6.74
CA ARG A 33 36.32 -15.74 -6.61
C ARG A 33 36.97 -15.55 -7.98
N LEU A 34 37.88 -14.60 -8.08
CA LEU A 34 38.66 -14.37 -9.27
C LEU A 34 40.10 -14.84 -9.01
N HIS A 35 40.41 -16.02 -9.53
CA HIS A 35 41.76 -16.55 -9.55
C HIS A 35 42.44 -16.19 -10.89
N PRO A 36 43.75 -15.91 -10.90
CA PRO A 36 44.49 -15.73 -12.14
C PRO A 36 44.42 -16.99 -13.02
N GLU A 37 44.11 -16.83 -14.31
CA GLU A 37 44.09 -17.94 -15.28
C GLU A 37 45.52 -18.22 -15.77
N TYR A 38 46.09 -19.38 -15.43
CA TYR A 38 47.45 -19.76 -15.84
C TYR A 38 47.46 -20.88 -16.88
N GLN A 39 48.18 -20.66 -17.99
CA GLN A 39 48.20 -21.55 -19.16
C GLN A 39 49.46 -22.46 -19.31
N ARG A 40 50.27 -22.70 -18.27
CA ARG A 40 51.44 -23.62 -18.40
C ARG A 40 51.55 -24.62 -17.25
N PHE A 41 52.52 -25.55 -17.35
CA PHE A 41 52.75 -26.67 -16.44
C PHE A 41 54.06 -26.44 -15.67
N ASP A 42 54.03 -25.72 -14.56
CA ASP A 42 55.13 -25.63 -13.60
C ASP A 42 54.72 -26.11 -12.19
N SER A 43 55.69 -26.59 -11.43
CA SER A 43 55.53 -27.27 -10.12
C SER A 43 54.83 -26.42 -9.04
N ARG A 44 54.93 -25.08 -9.11
CA ARG A 44 54.21 -24.14 -8.21
C ARG A 44 52.72 -23.94 -8.58
N HIS A 45 52.24 -24.47 -9.71
CA HIS A 45 50.80 -24.52 -10.02
C HIS A 45 50.04 -25.41 -9.06
N HIS A 46 50.72 -26.38 -8.45
CA HIS A 46 50.12 -27.21 -7.43
C HIS A 46 49.66 -26.35 -6.26
N GLU A 47 50.44 -25.37 -5.78
CA GLU A 47 50.12 -24.57 -4.60
C GLU A 47 48.94 -23.59 -4.80
N THR A 48 48.85 -22.91 -5.95
CA THR A 48 47.73 -21.98 -6.23
C THR A 48 46.42 -22.74 -6.48
N ALA A 49 46.48 -23.90 -7.13
CA ALA A 49 45.34 -24.82 -7.21
C ALA A 49 44.96 -25.37 -5.82
N LEU A 50 45.96 -25.72 -4.99
CA LEU A 50 45.75 -26.19 -3.63
C LEU A 50 45.07 -25.13 -2.76
N LEU A 51 45.48 -23.86 -2.85
CA LEU A 51 44.85 -22.76 -2.11
C LEU A 51 43.42 -22.54 -2.56
N LYS A 52 43.16 -22.57 -3.88
CA LYS A 52 41.82 -22.46 -4.45
C LYS A 52 40.88 -23.55 -3.92
N ASP A 53 41.31 -24.81 -4.03
CA ASP A 53 40.52 -25.98 -3.62
C ASP A 53 40.35 -26.03 -2.10
N ARG A 54 41.39 -25.64 -1.36
CA ARG A 54 41.33 -25.66 0.10
C ARG A 54 40.50 -24.53 0.67
N LEU A 55 40.63 -23.31 0.12
CA LEU A 55 39.78 -22.18 0.49
C LEU A 55 38.31 -22.51 0.24
N HIS A 56 38.00 -23.16 -0.88
CA HIS A 56 36.67 -23.67 -1.17
C HIS A 56 36.19 -24.62 -0.07
N SER A 57 36.96 -25.67 0.23
CA SER A 57 36.61 -26.65 1.27
C SER A 57 36.40 -26.02 2.65
N VAL A 58 37.27 -25.10 3.07
CA VAL A 58 37.15 -24.36 4.35
C VAL A 58 35.89 -23.50 4.37
N LEU A 59 35.60 -22.78 3.28
CA LEU A 59 34.41 -21.93 3.19
C LEU A 59 33.15 -22.76 3.38
N HIS A 60 33.08 -23.91 2.70
CA HIS A 60 32.00 -24.87 2.85
C HIS A 60 31.88 -25.37 4.30
N GLU A 61 32.98 -25.81 4.91
CA GLU A 61 32.99 -26.29 6.30
C GLU A 61 32.58 -25.20 7.31
N THR A 62 33.05 -23.98 7.12
CA THR A 62 32.78 -22.87 8.03
C THR A 62 31.33 -22.42 7.94
N LEU A 63 30.78 -22.34 6.72
CA LEU A 63 29.39 -21.96 6.50
C LEU A 63 28.41 -23.04 6.92
N SER A 64 28.74 -24.32 6.75
CA SER A 64 27.89 -25.43 7.23
C SER A 64 27.77 -25.41 8.76
N LYS A 65 28.86 -25.13 9.49
CA LYS A 65 28.84 -24.96 10.96
C LYS A 65 28.00 -23.76 11.41
N ARG A 66 28.05 -22.65 10.66
CA ARG A 66 27.29 -21.41 10.97
C ARG A 66 25.86 -21.41 10.43
N SER A 67 25.44 -22.48 9.74
CA SER A 67 24.14 -22.55 9.04
C SER A 67 22.94 -22.42 9.97
N ASN A 68 23.01 -23.01 11.17
CA ASN A 68 21.91 -23.01 12.14
C ASN A 68 21.60 -21.62 12.73
N ASP A 69 22.59 -20.72 12.79
CA ASP A 69 22.45 -19.41 13.42
C ASP A 69 21.96 -18.31 12.45
N VAL A 70 22.19 -18.49 11.14
CA VAL A 70 22.00 -17.44 10.13
C VAL A 70 21.07 -17.89 8.99
N TYR A 71 20.95 -19.19 8.76
CA TYR A 71 20.28 -19.77 7.59
C TYR A 71 19.18 -20.76 8.01
N LYS A 72 18.32 -20.36 8.97
CA LYS A 72 17.29 -21.21 9.60
C LYS A 72 16.44 -22.05 8.62
N ILE A 73 16.23 -21.59 7.37
CA ILE A 73 15.48 -22.29 6.30
C ILE A 73 16.23 -22.21 4.94
N TYR A 74 17.53 -21.94 4.97
CA TYR A 74 18.30 -21.44 3.83
C TYR A 74 19.55 -22.24 3.38
N PRO A 75 19.80 -23.49 3.79
CA PRO A 75 21.08 -24.11 3.52
C PRO A 75 21.35 -24.27 2.02
N GLY A 76 20.34 -24.67 1.23
CA GLY A 76 20.61 -25.13 -0.13
C GLY A 76 20.54 -24.15 -1.29
N LYS A 77 20.24 -22.86 -1.06
CA LYS A 77 20.17 -21.86 -2.14
C LYS A 77 20.92 -20.56 -1.84
N THR A 78 21.49 -20.40 -0.66
CA THR A 78 21.91 -19.07 -0.21
C THR A 78 23.37 -18.80 -0.49
N TYR A 79 24.21 -19.82 -0.42
CA TYR A 79 25.62 -19.72 -0.79
C TYR A 79 25.87 -20.52 -2.06
N LEU A 80 26.49 -19.87 -3.04
CA LEU A 80 27.06 -20.56 -4.20
C LEU A 80 28.42 -19.93 -4.48
N ASP A 81 29.45 -20.76 -4.34
CA ASP A 81 30.78 -20.46 -4.83
C ASP A 81 30.78 -20.58 -6.36
N MET A 82 31.57 -19.76 -7.06
CA MET A 82 31.73 -19.90 -8.52
C MET A 82 32.21 -21.30 -8.92
N ASP A 83 33.04 -21.93 -8.09
CA ASP A 83 33.52 -23.29 -8.33
C ASP A 83 32.46 -24.37 -8.03
N CYS A 84 31.37 -24.04 -7.32
CA CYS A 84 30.23 -24.93 -7.09
C CYS A 84 29.30 -25.05 -8.29
N VAL A 85 29.59 -24.46 -9.45
CA VAL A 85 28.68 -24.47 -10.61
C VAL A 85 29.11 -25.60 -11.56
N PRO A 86 28.65 -26.86 -11.39
CA PRO A 86 29.18 -27.96 -12.16
C PRO A 86 28.23 -28.21 -13.34
N TYR A 87 28.75 -28.17 -14.55
CA TYR A 87 28.18 -28.87 -15.72
C TYR A 87 26.85 -28.36 -16.35
N LEU A 88 25.94 -27.68 -15.65
CA LEU A 88 24.76 -27.04 -16.30
C LEU A 88 25.15 -25.84 -17.19
N ALA A 89 26.40 -25.38 -17.07
CA ALA A 89 27.03 -24.35 -17.89
C ALA A 89 28.15 -24.91 -18.78
N ALA A 90 28.09 -26.19 -19.19
CA ALA A 90 29.00 -26.76 -20.20
C ALA A 90 28.97 -26.02 -21.57
N LEU A 91 28.14 -24.99 -21.70
CA LEU A 91 28.27 -23.91 -22.68
C LEU A 91 28.76 -22.65 -21.93
N GLU A 92 30.07 -22.55 -21.67
CA GLU A 92 30.72 -21.32 -21.23
C GLU A 92 30.52 -20.23 -22.29
N THR A 93 29.44 -19.46 -22.16
CA THR A 93 29.27 -18.22 -22.91
C THR A 93 29.67 -17.06 -22.02
N ARG A 94 30.29 -16.03 -22.59
CA ARG A 94 30.64 -14.77 -21.90
C ARG A 94 29.48 -14.16 -21.09
N VAL A 95 28.24 -14.50 -21.44
CA VAL A 95 26.99 -14.05 -20.82
C VAL A 95 26.75 -14.66 -19.43
N THR A 96 27.20 -15.89 -19.14
CA THR A 96 26.99 -16.52 -17.82
C THR A 96 27.90 -15.91 -16.74
N ARG A 97 29.21 -15.76 -16.98
CA ARG A 97 30.14 -15.11 -16.02
C ARG A 97 29.72 -13.66 -15.71
N ALA A 98 29.28 -12.91 -16.74
CA ALA A 98 28.72 -11.56 -16.60
C ALA A 98 27.50 -11.50 -15.66
N ARG A 99 26.58 -12.47 -15.81
CA ARG A 99 25.41 -12.60 -14.95
C ARG A 99 25.78 -12.94 -13.51
N TYR A 100 26.78 -13.79 -13.29
CA TYR A 100 27.22 -14.13 -11.93
C TYR A 100 27.85 -12.94 -11.22
N LEU A 101 28.75 -12.21 -11.88
CA LEU A 101 29.36 -11.01 -11.29
C LEU A 101 28.31 -9.94 -10.95
N CYS A 102 27.34 -9.71 -11.83
CA CYS A 102 26.28 -8.71 -11.57
C CYS A 102 25.33 -9.14 -10.43
N ASN A 103 25.23 -10.43 -10.16
CA ASN A 103 24.36 -10.98 -9.12
C ASN A 103 25.09 -11.39 -7.84
N CYS A 104 26.43 -11.35 -7.79
CA CYS A 104 27.17 -11.72 -6.60
C CYS A 104 27.02 -10.69 -5.49
N SER A 105 27.15 -11.13 -4.25
CA SER A 105 27.07 -10.27 -3.07
C SER A 105 28.46 -9.91 -2.56
N VAL A 106 29.41 -10.83 -2.73
CA VAL A 106 30.80 -10.69 -2.32
C VAL A 106 31.70 -11.03 -3.51
N PHE A 107 32.62 -10.12 -3.84
CA PHE A 107 33.66 -10.32 -4.83
C PHE A 107 35.01 -10.49 -4.12
N VAL A 108 35.74 -11.57 -4.44
CA VAL A 108 37.00 -11.95 -3.80
C VAL A 108 38.10 -12.01 -4.87
N PRO A 109 38.78 -10.89 -5.16
CA PRO A 109 39.91 -10.88 -6.06
C PRO A 109 41.17 -11.39 -5.37
N VAL A 110 41.89 -12.33 -6.01
CA VAL A 110 43.22 -12.74 -5.57
C VAL A 110 44.26 -11.87 -6.29
N ILE A 111 45.01 -11.07 -5.54
CA ILE A 111 46.04 -10.16 -6.05
C ILE A 111 47.41 -10.73 -5.66
N THR A 112 48.14 -11.19 -6.67
CA THR A 112 49.51 -11.69 -6.52
C THR A 112 50.52 -10.69 -7.08
N TRP A 113 51.73 -10.66 -6.52
CA TRP A 113 52.85 -9.87 -7.06
C TRP A 113 54.19 -10.56 -6.78
N GLY A 114 55.23 -10.18 -7.53
CA GLY A 114 56.60 -10.63 -7.24
C GLY A 114 57.19 -11.68 -8.16
N GLN A 115 56.41 -12.26 -9.07
CA GLN A 115 56.86 -13.17 -10.13
C GLN A 115 56.41 -12.65 -11.51
N GLU A 116 57.08 -13.11 -12.57
CA GLU A 116 56.88 -12.63 -13.96
C GLU A 116 55.42 -12.73 -14.46
N HIS A 117 54.64 -13.62 -13.86
CA HIS A 117 53.25 -13.84 -14.24
C HIS A 117 52.26 -13.45 -13.14
N SER A 118 52.70 -12.85 -12.04
CA SER A 118 51.79 -12.42 -10.99
C SER A 118 50.80 -11.37 -11.53
N VAL A 119 49.61 -11.27 -10.94
CA VAL A 119 48.55 -10.35 -11.40
C VAL A 119 49.06 -8.92 -11.55
N LEU A 120 49.82 -8.41 -10.57
CA LEU A 120 50.33 -7.04 -10.66
C LEU A 120 51.36 -6.85 -11.78
N GLU A 121 52.17 -7.86 -12.10
CA GLU A 121 53.15 -7.75 -13.19
C GLU A 121 52.50 -7.88 -14.57
N GLU A 122 51.44 -8.69 -14.69
CA GLU A 122 50.62 -8.71 -15.91
C GLU A 122 49.91 -7.37 -16.15
N LEU A 123 49.44 -6.72 -15.07
CA LEU A 123 48.84 -5.39 -15.15
C LEU A 123 49.88 -4.30 -15.40
N ALA A 124 51.10 -4.44 -14.90
CA ALA A 124 52.21 -3.51 -15.16
C ALA A 124 52.63 -3.52 -16.64
N ALA A 125 52.43 -4.64 -17.34
CA ALA A 125 52.63 -4.74 -18.78
C ALA A 125 51.61 -3.93 -19.62
N ILE A 126 50.53 -3.42 -19.00
CA ILE A 126 49.58 -2.50 -19.65
C ILE A 126 50.14 -1.08 -19.51
N ASP A 127 50.81 -0.60 -20.56
CA ASP A 127 51.44 0.72 -20.58
C ASP A 127 50.84 1.65 -21.67
N GLU A 128 51.42 2.84 -21.84
CA GLU A 128 50.93 3.82 -22.81
C GLU A 128 51.11 3.39 -24.27
N ALA A 129 52.07 2.50 -24.54
CA ALA A 129 52.37 2.00 -25.87
C ALA A 129 51.58 0.73 -26.22
N HIS A 130 51.14 -0.03 -25.20
CA HIS A 130 50.51 -1.34 -25.34
C HIS A 130 49.27 -1.47 -24.43
N ASP A 131 48.13 -0.93 -24.89
CA ASP A 131 46.84 -1.16 -24.23
C ASP A 131 46.36 -2.61 -24.47
N ARG A 132 46.73 -3.50 -23.55
CA ARG A 132 46.33 -4.91 -23.55
C ARG A 132 45.07 -5.11 -22.70
N GLU A 133 44.18 -5.99 -23.17
CA GLU A 133 43.03 -6.44 -22.37
C GLU A 133 43.49 -7.40 -21.28
N SER A 134 43.05 -7.17 -20.04
CA SER A 134 43.28 -8.08 -18.90
C SER A 134 41.95 -8.52 -18.31
N ASP A 135 41.71 -9.82 -18.26
CA ASP A 135 40.49 -10.38 -17.66
C ASP A 135 40.36 -10.02 -16.19
N PHE A 136 41.48 -9.96 -15.45
CA PHE A 136 41.47 -9.52 -14.06
C PHE A 136 40.95 -8.08 -13.94
N LEU A 137 41.53 -7.17 -14.74
CA LEU A 137 41.16 -5.76 -14.74
C LEU A 137 39.69 -5.55 -15.16
N VAL A 138 39.21 -6.31 -16.15
CA VAL A 138 37.82 -6.26 -16.61
C VAL A 138 36.84 -6.59 -15.49
N HIS A 139 37.06 -7.67 -14.74
CA HIS A 139 36.18 -8.08 -13.65
C HIS A 139 36.30 -7.14 -12.43
N ALA A 140 37.50 -6.66 -12.12
CA ALA A 140 37.73 -5.66 -11.07
C ALA A 140 37.00 -4.34 -11.36
N LEU A 141 37.13 -3.81 -12.58
CA LEU A 141 36.44 -2.60 -13.03
C LEU A 141 34.92 -2.76 -12.99
N ALA A 142 34.41 -3.91 -13.42
CA ALA A 142 32.98 -4.21 -13.34
C ALA A 142 32.49 -4.29 -11.89
N ALA A 143 33.22 -4.96 -10.99
CA ALA A 143 32.89 -5.01 -9.57
C ALA A 143 32.89 -3.60 -8.93
N LEU A 144 33.91 -2.78 -9.21
CA LEU A 144 34.00 -1.40 -8.72
C LEU A 144 32.84 -0.54 -9.21
N TYR A 145 32.44 -0.69 -10.48
CA TYR A 145 31.26 0.01 -11.02
C TYR A 145 29.98 -0.42 -10.27
N LEU A 146 29.74 -1.73 -10.16
CA LEU A 146 28.55 -2.29 -9.49
C LEU A 146 28.46 -1.81 -8.04
N LEU A 147 29.59 -1.78 -7.33
CA LEU A 147 29.68 -1.34 -5.94
C LEU A 147 29.45 0.17 -5.79
N ASN A 148 30.16 1.00 -6.58
CA ASN A 148 30.12 2.46 -6.42
C ASN A 148 28.84 3.09 -6.98
N LYS A 149 28.21 2.46 -7.97
CA LYS A 149 26.95 2.94 -8.57
C LYS A 149 25.70 2.24 -8.02
N ASP A 150 25.87 1.31 -7.08
CA ASP A 150 24.82 0.42 -6.55
C ASP A 150 24.00 -0.22 -7.69
N ALA A 151 24.70 -0.64 -8.74
CA ALA A 151 24.13 -1.05 -10.03
C ALA A 151 23.96 -2.57 -10.17
N GLY A 152 23.84 -3.30 -9.07
CA GLY A 152 23.71 -4.76 -9.02
C GLY A 152 23.49 -5.27 -7.60
N ARG A 153 23.85 -6.53 -7.33
CA ARG A 153 23.73 -7.14 -5.99
C ARG A 153 25.00 -7.05 -5.14
N LEU A 154 26.13 -6.62 -5.71
CA LEU A 154 27.42 -6.58 -5.03
C LEU A 154 27.38 -5.61 -3.83
N LYS A 155 27.74 -6.12 -2.66
CA LYS A 155 27.80 -5.35 -1.40
C LYS A 155 29.18 -5.29 -0.79
N ALA A 156 30.04 -6.28 -1.08
CA ALA A 156 31.38 -6.27 -0.55
C ALA A 156 32.46 -6.76 -1.51
N VAL A 157 33.66 -6.20 -1.33
CA VAL A 157 34.90 -6.67 -1.96
C VAL A 157 35.88 -7.06 -0.85
N LEU A 158 36.46 -8.25 -0.95
CA LEU A 158 37.50 -8.76 -0.03
C LEU A 158 38.71 -9.27 -0.82
N PRO A 159 39.72 -8.43 -1.08
CA PRO A 159 40.96 -8.87 -1.70
C PRO A 159 41.74 -9.87 -0.83
N ILE A 160 42.30 -10.88 -1.49
CA ILE A 160 43.33 -11.77 -0.95
C ILE A 160 44.65 -11.33 -1.56
N LEU A 161 45.59 -10.90 -0.73
CA LEU A 161 46.92 -10.48 -1.11
C LEU A 161 47.90 -11.61 -0.89
N ARG A 162 48.71 -11.93 -1.90
CA ARG A 162 49.75 -12.95 -1.79
C ARG A 162 51.05 -12.45 -2.41
N ASP A 163 52.09 -12.39 -1.58
CA ASP A 163 53.44 -12.07 -2.01
C ASP A 163 54.13 -13.33 -2.55
N GLU A 164 54.38 -13.37 -3.85
CA GLU A 164 55.07 -14.48 -4.51
C GLU A 164 56.59 -14.23 -4.61
N SER A 165 57.06 -13.06 -4.17
CA SER A 165 58.49 -12.69 -4.12
C SER A 165 59.20 -13.07 -2.83
N GLU A 166 58.48 -13.64 -1.85
CA GLU A 166 59.00 -13.95 -0.51
C GLU A 166 59.56 -12.69 0.20
N GLY A 167 58.89 -11.54 0.05
CA GLY A 167 59.28 -10.28 0.67
C GLY A 167 60.31 -9.45 -0.11
N ARG A 168 60.75 -9.89 -1.30
CA ARG A 168 61.73 -9.16 -2.11
C ARG A 168 61.14 -7.92 -2.79
N THR A 169 59.85 -7.96 -3.12
CA THR A 169 59.11 -6.85 -3.74
C THR A 169 57.97 -6.43 -2.82
N SER A 170 57.96 -5.16 -2.41
CA SER A 170 56.85 -4.63 -1.61
C SER A 170 55.61 -4.39 -2.49
N LEU A 171 54.41 -4.51 -1.89
CA LEU A 171 53.15 -4.18 -2.58
C LEU A 171 53.14 -2.74 -3.11
N SER A 172 53.73 -1.79 -2.38
CA SER A 172 53.86 -0.40 -2.81
C SER A 172 54.71 -0.28 -4.09
N SER A 173 55.83 -1.02 -4.16
CA SER A 173 56.67 -1.07 -5.35
C SER A 173 55.94 -1.70 -6.54
N ALA A 174 55.23 -2.81 -6.32
CA ALA A 174 54.48 -3.50 -7.37
C ALA A 174 53.28 -2.70 -7.88
N CYS A 175 52.58 -1.96 -7.02
CA CYS A 175 51.54 -1.04 -7.46
C CYS A 175 52.11 0.23 -8.12
N GLY A 176 53.35 0.60 -7.79
CA GLY A 176 54.04 1.76 -8.35
C GLY A 176 54.41 1.59 -9.83
N SER A 177 54.58 0.36 -10.31
CA SER A 177 54.83 0.04 -11.72
C SER A 177 53.58 0.05 -12.60
N LEU A 178 52.38 0.10 -12.01
CA LEU A 178 51.11 0.11 -12.75
C LEU A 178 50.87 1.43 -13.48
N SER A 179 50.20 1.35 -14.65
CA SER A 179 49.86 2.53 -15.44
C SER A 179 48.90 3.48 -14.71
N ARG A 180 49.21 4.78 -14.78
CA ARG A 180 48.38 5.89 -14.32
C ARG A 180 47.30 6.31 -15.31
N LYS A 181 47.23 5.64 -16.47
CA LYS A 181 46.17 5.83 -17.46
C LYS A 181 45.18 4.65 -17.42
N PRO A 182 43.93 4.84 -17.86
CA PRO A 182 42.97 3.74 -18.02
C PRO A 182 43.37 2.82 -19.19
N SER A 183 43.08 1.52 -19.07
CA SER A 183 43.09 0.61 -20.21
C SER A 183 41.79 0.76 -21.00
N VAL A 184 41.85 1.32 -22.21
CA VAL A 184 40.64 1.56 -23.03
C VAL A 184 39.99 0.24 -23.40
N ARG A 185 40.78 -0.77 -23.78
CA ARG A 185 40.28 -2.12 -24.10
C ARG A 185 39.59 -2.78 -22.91
N SER A 186 40.22 -2.77 -21.72
CA SER A 186 39.62 -3.38 -20.54
C SER A 186 38.37 -2.62 -20.07
N CYS A 187 38.33 -1.29 -20.19
CA CYS A 187 37.15 -0.49 -19.88
C CYS A 187 35.97 -0.77 -20.83
N ALA A 188 36.23 -0.82 -22.14
CA ALA A 188 35.23 -1.16 -23.15
C ALA A 188 34.63 -2.55 -22.88
N ARG A 189 35.49 -3.51 -22.54
CA ARG A 189 35.08 -4.88 -22.22
C ARG A 189 34.29 -4.98 -20.92
N ALA A 190 34.72 -4.29 -19.87
CA ALA A 190 33.98 -4.23 -18.60
C ALA A 190 32.59 -3.61 -18.79
N SER A 191 32.47 -2.57 -19.63
CA SER A 191 31.17 -2.00 -19.99
C SER A 191 30.25 -3.01 -20.68
N GLU A 192 30.77 -3.83 -21.60
CA GLU A 192 29.99 -4.90 -22.24
C GLU A 192 29.56 -5.96 -21.23
N LEU A 193 30.45 -6.34 -20.31
CA LEU A 193 30.18 -7.32 -19.27
C LEU A 193 29.07 -6.85 -18.32
N ILE A 194 29.10 -5.59 -17.89
CA ILE A 194 28.06 -4.96 -17.06
C ILE A 194 26.70 -4.97 -17.78
N GLN A 195 26.66 -4.63 -19.08
CA GLN A 195 25.43 -4.65 -19.86
C GLN A 195 24.90 -6.07 -20.07
N ALA A 196 25.78 -7.02 -20.41
CA ALA A 196 25.42 -8.44 -20.57
C ALA A 196 24.86 -9.04 -19.27
N GLY A 197 25.32 -8.55 -18.12
CA GLY A 197 24.79 -8.91 -16.80
C GLY A 197 23.40 -8.32 -16.47
N GLY A 198 22.86 -7.44 -17.30
CA GLY A 198 21.49 -6.91 -17.20
C GLY A 198 21.36 -5.50 -16.62
N VAL A 199 22.46 -4.76 -16.48
CA VAL A 199 22.43 -3.36 -16.04
C VAL A 199 21.91 -2.46 -17.16
N ARG A 200 20.71 -1.89 -16.98
CA ARG A 200 19.98 -1.10 -18.00
C ARG A 200 20.41 0.37 -18.12
N ARG A 201 21.70 0.67 -17.90
CA ARG A 201 22.24 2.02 -18.09
C ARG A 201 22.85 2.17 -19.48
N ASP A 202 22.93 3.41 -19.93
CA ASP A 202 23.58 3.74 -21.18
C ASP A 202 25.05 3.28 -21.17
N ARG A 203 25.48 2.66 -22.26
CA ARG A 203 26.82 2.10 -22.42
C ARG A 203 27.86 3.21 -22.30
N GLU A 204 27.56 4.36 -22.88
CA GLU A 204 28.47 5.51 -22.93
C GLU A 204 28.71 6.06 -21.52
N ALA A 205 27.65 6.19 -20.71
CA ALA A 205 27.78 6.62 -19.31
C ALA A 205 28.53 5.61 -18.43
N ILE A 206 28.39 4.31 -18.68
CA ILE A 206 29.18 3.27 -17.99
C ILE A 206 30.66 3.41 -18.39
N LEU A 207 30.92 3.50 -19.70
CA LEU A 207 32.27 3.58 -20.25
C LEU A 207 33.00 4.85 -19.79
N GLU A 208 32.32 6.01 -19.78
CA GLU A 208 32.87 7.29 -19.31
C GLU A 208 33.32 7.19 -17.85
N TYR A 209 32.54 6.53 -17.00
CA TYR A 209 32.94 6.28 -15.61
C TYR A 209 34.20 5.41 -15.55
N LEU A 210 34.22 4.31 -16.31
CA LEU A 210 35.32 3.34 -16.29
C LEU A 210 36.62 3.94 -16.83
N LEU A 211 36.55 4.70 -17.92
CA LEU A 211 37.70 5.42 -18.49
C LEU A 211 38.26 6.50 -17.55
N GLY A 212 37.48 6.94 -16.57
CA GLY A 212 37.95 7.83 -15.52
C GLY A 212 38.67 7.12 -14.36
N VAL A 213 39.04 5.85 -14.49
CA VAL A 213 39.77 5.05 -13.50
C VAL A 213 41.02 4.44 -14.14
N SER A 214 42.20 4.83 -13.66
CA SER A 214 43.47 4.24 -14.14
C SER A 214 43.67 2.79 -13.66
N VAL A 215 44.61 2.06 -14.27
CA VAL A 215 44.97 0.69 -13.85
C VAL A 215 45.42 0.69 -12.38
N GLN A 216 46.31 1.62 -12.02
CA GLN A 216 46.77 1.81 -10.64
C GLN A 216 45.62 2.13 -9.69
N GLU A 217 44.73 3.05 -10.07
CA GLU A 217 43.57 3.42 -9.26
C GLU A 217 42.59 2.25 -9.07
N ALA A 218 42.37 1.43 -10.11
CA ALA A 218 41.49 0.27 -10.01
C ALA A 218 41.98 -0.73 -8.96
N VAL A 219 43.27 -1.07 -8.98
CA VAL A 219 43.88 -1.97 -7.98
C VAL A 219 43.80 -1.36 -6.58
N ALA A 220 44.15 -0.08 -6.44
CA ALA A 220 44.13 0.58 -5.14
C ALA A 220 42.69 0.75 -4.59
N MET A 221 41.67 0.90 -5.43
CA MET A 221 40.27 0.93 -5.00
C MET A 221 39.76 -0.42 -4.46
N LEU A 222 40.38 -1.55 -4.84
CA LEU A 222 40.07 -2.86 -4.26
C LEU A 222 40.62 -3.00 -2.83
N LEU A 223 41.64 -2.21 -2.45
CA LEU A 223 42.28 -2.27 -1.14
C LEU A 223 41.49 -1.49 -0.07
N PRO A 224 41.57 -1.87 1.22
CA PRO A 224 40.99 -1.10 2.33
C PRO A 224 41.64 0.29 2.45
N ALA A 225 40.89 1.26 2.98
CA ALA A 225 41.32 2.66 3.08
C ALA A 225 42.72 2.84 3.70
N GLY A 226 43.04 2.14 4.79
CA GLY A 226 44.35 2.23 5.46
C GLY A 226 45.55 1.81 4.61
N ARG A 227 45.36 0.96 3.59
CA ARG A 227 46.42 0.50 2.69
C ARG A 227 46.49 1.30 1.38
N ARG A 228 45.47 2.11 1.05
CA ARG A 228 45.48 2.96 -0.16
C ARG A 228 46.57 4.01 -0.13
N ALA A 229 46.82 4.55 1.07
CA ALA A 229 47.90 5.50 1.31
C ALA A 229 49.27 4.91 1.00
N GLU A 230 49.47 3.61 1.27
CA GLU A 230 50.75 2.92 1.04
C GLU A 230 51.06 2.70 -0.46
N VAL A 231 50.04 2.65 -1.32
CA VAL A 231 50.17 2.48 -2.77
C VAL A 231 50.01 3.79 -3.56
N GLY A 232 50.11 4.94 -2.88
CA GLY A 232 50.24 6.25 -3.52
C GLY A 232 48.94 6.97 -3.88
N LEU A 233 47.78 6.53 -3.38
CA LEU A 233 46.55 7.32 -3.42
C LEU A 233 46.40 8.12 -2.12
N GLY A 234 46.52 9.45 -2.21
CA GLY A 234 46.21 10.35 -1.09
C GLY A 234 44.76 10.24 -0.64
N GLU A 235 44.48 10.58 0.63
CA GLU A 235 43.18 10.41 1.30
C GLU A 235 41.98 11.10 0.60
N GLU A 236 42.19 11.94 -0.42
CA GLU A 236 41.16 12.81 -1.00
C GLU A 236 41.12 12.83 -2.54
N THR A 237 40.82 11.73 -3.21
CA THR A 237 40.18 11.85 -4.53
C THR A 237 38.68 12.09 -4.34
N ARG A 238 38.11 13.12 -5.00
CA ARG A 238 36.65 13.46 -4.96
C ARG A 238 35.71 12.27 -5.25
N ARG A 239 36.20 11.20 -5.88
CA ARG A 239 35.47 9.95 -6.17
C ARG A 239 35.63 8.87 -5.10
N GLY A 240 36.58 9.03 -4.18
CA GLY A 240 37.00 8.06 -3.17
C GLY A 240 36.53 8.36 -1.74
N LYS A 241 35.49 9.18 -1.54
CA LYS A 241 34.80 9.30 -0.23
C LYS A 241 34.20 7.93 0.14
N GLY A 242 35.02 7.09 0.76
CA GLY A 242 34.71 5.73 1.22
C GLY A 242 34.02 4.88 0.16
N SER A 243 34.77 4.16 -0.69
CA SER A 243 34.20 3.09 -1.51
C SER A 243 33.35 2.18 -0.62
N LYS A 244 32.03 2.32 -0.70
CA LYS A 244 31.10 1.61 0.16
C LYS A 244 31.34 0.11 -0.05
N GLY A 245 31.59 -0.65 1.00
CA GLY A 245 31.62 -2.12 0.93
C GLY A 245 32.98 -2.82 0.79
N VAL A 246 34.12 -2.13 0.74
CA VAL A 246 35.41 -2.85 0.92
C VAL A 246 35.52 -3.30 2.37
N ALA A 247 35.38 -4.61 2.61
CA ALA A 247 35.03 -5.14 3.93
C ALA A 247 36.20 -5.73 4.72
N GLY A 248 37.31 -6.06 4.07
CA GLY A 248 38.48 -6.68 4.68
C GLY A 248 39.55 -7.02 3.64
N MET A 249 40.72 -7.44 4.11
CA MET A 249 41.85 -7.86 3.28
C MET A 249 42.56 -8.99 3.98
N TYR A 250 42.87 -10.07 3.26
CA TYR A 250 43.69 -11.17 3.78
C TYR A 250 45.09 -11.07 3.19
N VAL A 251 46.13 -11.36 3.97
CA VAL A 251 47.53 -11.40 3.50
C VAL A 251 48.07 -12.79 3.80
N ASP A 252 48.39 -13.56 2.76
CA ASP A 252 49.12 -14.81 2.88
C ASP A 252 50.60 -14.52 3.19
N SER A 253 51.05 -14.88 4.40
CA SER A 253 52.38 -14.55 4.90
C SER A 253 53.29 -15.74 5.17
N THR A 254 52.81 -16.99 5.06
CA THR A 254 53.53 -18.15 5.64
C THR A 254 53.76 -19.32 4.69
N GLY A 255 53.26 -19.31 3.45
CA GLY A 255 53.37 -20.45 2.52
C GLY A 255 52.61 -21.71 2.97
N ASP A 256 52.12 -21.74 4.21
CA ASP A 256 51.15 -22.69 4.75
C ASP A 256 49.78 -22.44 4.13
N VAL A 257 49.52 -23.15 3.02
CA VAL A 257 48.26 -23.07 2.27
C VAL A 257 47.06 -23.47 3.13
N GLU A 258 47.21 -24.42 4.06
CA GLU A 258 46.13 -24.90 4.92
C GLU A 258 45.66 -23.81 5.88
N ARG A 259 46.62 -23.23 6.62
CA ARG A 259 46.34 -22.14 7.54
C ARG A 259 45.79 -20.92 6.80
N SER A 260 46.37 -20.61 5.64
CA SER A 260 45.97 -19.43 4.87
C SER A 260 44.58 -19.56 4.28
N ALA A 261 44.24 -20.74 3.75
CA ALA A 261 42.89 -21.06 3.34
C ALA A 261 41.89 -20.96 4.50
N ARG A 262 42.28 -21.43 5.70
CA ARG A 262 41.44 -21.37 6.90
C ARG A 262 41.10 -19.95 7.32
N GLU A 263 42.13 -19.12 7.52
CA GLU A 263 41.96 -17.74 7.96
C GLU A 263 41.21 -16.89 6.91
N ALA A 264 41.54 -17.04 5.63
CA ALA A 264 40.84 -16.35 4.54
C ALA A 264 39.37 -16.81 4.42
N GLY A 265 39.11 -18.11 4.55
CA GLY A 265 37.78 -18.69 4.52
C GLY A 265 36.90 -18.19 5.67
N GLU A 266 37.46 -18.12 6.88
CA GLU A 266 36.77 -17.56 8.05
C GLU A 266 36.41 -16.08 7.88
N LEU A 267 37.33 -15.27 7.33
CA LEU A 267 37.10 -13.85 7.04
C LEU A 267 35.97 -13.65 6.02
N ILE A 268 36.01 -14.39 4.91
CA ILE A 268 34.99 -14.33 3.87
C ILE A 268 33.64 -14.80 4.41
N ALA A 269 33.60 -15.91 5.15
CA ALA A 269 32.38 -16.42 5.77
C ALA A 269 31.78 -15.42 6.77
N HIS A 270 32.61 -14.76 7.58
CA HIS A 270 32.17 -13.72 8.49
C HIS A 270 31.57 -12.51 7.75
N CYS A 271 32.21 -12.04 6.68
CA CYS A 271 31.65 -10.94 5.88
C CYS A 271 30.35 -11.35 5.17
N LEU A 272 30.29 -12.57 4.64
CA LEU A 272 29.09 -13.09 4.00
C LEU A 272 27.92 -13.09 4.98
N VAL A 273 28.11 -13.65 6.18
CA VAL A 273 27.11 -13.68 7.26
C VAL A 273 26.63 -12.26 7.59
N ARG A 274 27.55 -11.29 7.70
CA ARG A 274 27.17 -9.89 7.95
C ARG A 274 26.28 -9.32 6.83
N VAL A 275 26.68 -9.50 5.56
CA VAL A 275 25.91 -9.02 4.40
C VAL A 275 24.53 -9.69 4.32
N VAL A 276 24.45 -11.00 4.59
CA VAL A 276 23.19 -11.74 4.63
C VAL A 276 22.29 -11.18 5.73
N LYS A 277 22.82 -10.99 6.94
CA LYS A 277 22.06 -10.48 8.09
C LYS A 277 21.52 -9.08 7.84
N GLU A 278 22.36 -8.17 7.34
CA GLU A 278 21.92 -6.81 6.95
C GLU A 278 20.82 -6.85 5.88
N HIS A 279 20.92 -7.78 4.92
CA HIS A 279 19.89 -7.97 3.91
C HIS A 279 18.58 -8.49 4.51
N ILE A 280 18.64 -9.49 5.39
CA ILE A 280 17.50 -10.06 6.10
C ILE A 280 16.83 -8.98 6.95
N ASP A 281 17.60 -8.26 7.76
CA ASP A 281 17.10 -7.19 8.64
C ASP A 281 16.38 -6.12 7.82
N ARG A 282 16.97 -5.71 6.69
CA ARG A 282 16.34 -4.77 5.76
C ARG A 282 15.04 -5.33 5.16
N LYS A 283 15.03 -6.59 4.74
CA LYS A 283 13.83 -7.21 4.14
C LYS A 283 12.73 -7.42 5.17
N LEU A 284 13.08 -7.80 6.39
CA LEU A 284 12.15 -7.90 7.52
C LEU A 284 11.61 -6.51 7.88
N TRP A 285 12.43 -5.47 7.84
CA TRP A 285 12.00 -4.08 8.01
C TRP A 285 11.04 -3.64 6.90
N GLU A 286 11.36 -3.90 5.63
CA GLU A 286 10.46 -3.65 4.48
C GLU A 286 9.12 -4.38 4.66
N PHE A 287 9.19 -5.67 5.02
CA PHE A 287 8.03 -6.53 5.18
C PHE A 287 7.16 -6.15 6.39
N SER A 288 7.76 -5.66 7.47
CA SER A 288 7.05 -5.27 8.70
C SER A 288 6.56 -3.82 8.72
N LYS A 289 7.11 -2.93 7.88
CA LYS A 289 6.71 -1.51 7.86
C LYS A 289 6.01 -1.07 6.58
N HIS A 290 6.39 -1.66 5.45
CA HIS A 290 5.95 -1.23 4.13
C HIS A 290 5.10 -2.27 3.41
N ASN A 291 5.01 -3.50 3.92
CA ASN A 291 4.12 -4.53 3.41
C ASN A 291 2.98 -4.85 4.40
N PRO A 292 1.80 -4.24 4.26
CA PRO A 292 0.71 -4.43 5.22
C PRO A 292 0.13 -5.84 5.24
N ARG A 293 0.21 -6.59 4.13
CA ARG A 293 -0.13 -8.03 4.13
C ARG A 293 0.93 -8.85 4.85
N GLY A 294 2.20 -8.49 4.65
CA GLY A 294 3.32 -9.05 5.39
C GLY A 294 3.20 -8.83 6.91
N ILE A 295 2.73 -7.67 7.36
CA ILE A 295 2.43 -7.41 8.77
C ILE A 295 1.38 -8.40 9.31
N GLU A 296 0.29 -8.62 8.57
CA GLU A 296 -0.76 -9.56 8.98
C GLU A 296 -0.24 -11.01 9.04
N VAL A 297 0.62 -11.41 8.08
CA VAL A 297 1.33 -12.69 8.11
C VAL A 297 2.21 -12.79 9.37
N LEU A 298 3.05 -11.79 9.63
CA LEU A 298 3.92 -11.76 10.81
C LEU A 298 3.11 -11.84 12.11
N GLN A 299 1.96 -11.18 12.16
CA GLN A 299 1.06 -11.25 13.30
C GLN A 299 0.49 -12.66 13.50
N VAL A 300 0.07 -13.34 12.42
CA VAL A 300 -0.38 -14.75 12.49
C VAL A 300 0.76 -15.65 12.98
N LEU A 301 1.99 -15.42 12.52
CA LEU A 301 3.16 -16.14 13.01
C LEU A 301 3.43 -15.88 14.50
N GLN A 302 3.20 -14.67 15.01
CA GLN A 302 3.29 -14.37 16.44
C GLN A 302 2.20 -15.08 17.24
N GLU A 303 0.95 -15.01 16.79
CA GLU A 303 -0.21 -15.65 17.44
C GLU A 303 -0.06 -17.17 17.52
N THR A 304 0.62 -17.78 16.54
CA THR A 304 0.90 -19.22 16.49
C THR A 304 2.18 -19.63 17.22
N GLY A 305 2.99 -18.68 17.71
CA GLY A 305 4.31 -18.98 18.29
C GLY A 305 5.36 -19.44 17.27
N MET A 306 5.13 -19.15 15.99
CA MET A 306 5.96 -19.57 14.85
C MET A 306 6.84 -18.46 14.28
N TYR A 307 6.74 -17.24 14.84
CA TYR A 307 7.46 -16.05 14.39
C TYR A 307 8.96 -16.27 14.28
N ASP A 308 9.62 -16.73 15.35
CA ASP A 308 11.08 -16.88 15.38
C ASP A 308 11.62 -17.95 14.41
N LYS A 309 10.73 -18.83 13.93
CA LYS A 309 11.05 -19.88 12.97
C LYS A 309 10.91 -19.41 11.52
N PHE A 310 9.87 -18.63 11.20
CA PHE A 310 9.47 -18.37 9.81
C PHE A 310 9.47 -16.90 9.37
N ASN A 311 9.61 -15.92 10.28
CA ASN A 311 9.59 -14.50 9.93
C ASN A 311 10.56 -14.11 8.79
N GLU A 312 11.80 -14.57 8.87
CA GLU A 312 12.85 -14.33 7.87
C GLU A 312 12.50 -14.99 6.53
N TYR A 313 11.91 -16.19 6.56
CA TYR A 313 11.48 -16.92 5.37
C TYR A 313 10.41 -16.15 4.59
N PHE A 314 9.36 -15.71 5.28
CA PHE A 314 8.28 -14.95 4.66
C PHE A 314 8.75 -13.59 4.14
N ALA A 315 9.58 -12.88 4.91
CA ALA A 315 10.11 -11.57 4.53
C ALA A 315 10.99 -11.64 3.28
N LEU A 316 11.91 -12.60 3.21
CA LEU A 316 12.81 -12.77 2.06
C LEU A 316 12.08 -13.22 0.79
N ARG A 317 11.05 -14.05 0.93
CA ARG A 317 10.26 -14.55 -0.20
C ARG A 317 9.13 -13.61 -0.62
N GLY A 318 8.87 -12.55 0.15
CA GLY A 318 7.73 -11.66 -0.07
C GLY A 318 6.39 -12.40 -0.05
N ILE A 319 6.25 -13.41 0.82
CA ILE A 319 5.03 -14.23 0.89
C ILE A 319 3.96 -13.45 1.64
N GLU A 320 3.07 -12.82 0.90
CA GLU A 320 1.98 -12.00 1.44
C GLU A 320 0.70 -12.79 1.76
N THR A 321 0.61 -14.04 1.28
CA THR A 321 -0.54 -14.92 1.47
C THR A 321 -0.13 -16.38 1.65
N LEU A 322 -0.86 -17.08 2.51
CA LEU A 322 -0.70 -18.51 2.72
C LEU A 322 -1.14 -19.34 1.50
N ASP A 323 -2.05 -18.83 0.67
CA ASP A 323 -2.49 -19.53 -0.56
C ASP A 323 -1.39 -19.72 -1.61
N LYS A 324 -0.32 -18.90 -1.55
CA LYS A 324 0.81 -19.02 -2.46
C LYS A 324 1.83 -20.07 -1.99
N LEU A 325 1.79 -20.50 -0.73
CA LEU A 325 2.75 -21.47 -0.18
C LEU A 325 2.74 -22.84 -0.89
N PRO A 326 1.59 -23.44 -1.22
CA PRO A 326 1.53 -24.75 -1.88
C PRO A 326 2.23 -24.79 -3.25
N LEU A 327 2.31 -23.64 -3.94
CA LEU A 327 3.05 -23.52 -5.19
C LEU A 327 4.56 -23.59 -4.94
N PHE A 328 5.03 -23.00 -3.83
CA PHE A 328 6.44 -23.03 -3.44
C PHE A 328 6.87 -24.40 -2.92
N THR A 329 6.04 -25.09 -2.13
CA THR A 329 6.35 -26.44 -1.62
C THR A 329 6.40 -27.48 -2.75
N ARG A 330 5.50 -27.42 -3.73
CA ARG A 330 5.53 -28.32 -4.91
C ARG A 330 6.70 -28.07 -5.86
N ALA A 331 7.10 -26.80 -6.02
CA ALA A 331 8.29 -26.47 -6.81
C ALA A 331 9.58 -26.99 -6.14
N LEU A 332 9.64 -26.99 -4.80
CA LEU A 332 10.73 -27.59 -4.03
C LEU A 332 10.78 -29.11 -4.20
N SER A 333 9.64 -29.80 -4.13
CA SER A 333 9.60 -31.26 -4.31
C SER A 333 9.92 -31.70 -5.75
N GLN A 334 9.55 -30.92 -6.76
CA GLN A 334 9.93 -31.21 -8.15
C GLN A 334 11.42 -30.93 -8.42
N ALA A 335 11.99 -29.88 -7.83
CA ALA A 335 13.42 -29.58 -7.94
C ALA A 335 14.31 -30.67 -7.29
N GLN A 336 13.83 -31.34 -6.24
CA GLN A 336 14.51 -32.50 -5.64
C GLN A 336 14.75 -33.66 -6.62
N SER A 337 13.94 -33.79 -7.68
CA SER A 337 14.14 -34.84 -8.70
C SER A 337 15.25 -34.54 -9.71
N CYS A 338 15.74 -33.28 -9.77
CA CYS A 338 16.70 -32.82 -10.77
C CYS A 338 18.12 -32.59 -10.24
N ILE A 339 18.38 -32.76 -8.93
CA ILE A 339 19.69 -32.48 -8.32
C ILE A 339 20.36 -33.82 -7.97
N GLN A 340 21.03 -34.43 -8.97
CA GLN A 340 21.97 -35.54 -8.79
C GLN A 340 23.35 -35.15 -9.36
N ILE A 341 24.07 -34.20 -8.75
CA ILE A 341 25.44 -33.84 -9.20
C ILE A 341 26.33 -33.40 -8.01
N VAL A 342 27.52 -34.04 -7.92
CA VAL A 342 28.73 -33.85 -7.07
C VAL A 342 28.57 -33.94 -5.53
N GLU A 343 29.12 -35.01 -4.94
CA GLU A 343 29.06 -35.39 -3.52
C GLU A 343 29.60 -34.33 -2.53
N SER A 344 30.54 -33.46 -2.91
CA SER A 344 31.14 -32.49 -1.97
C SER A 344 30.28 -31.23 -1.71
N CYS A 345 29.36 -30.89 -2.61
CA CYS A 345 28.46 -29.72 -2.48
C CYS A 345 27.03 -30.12 -2.07
N LEU A 346 26.75 -31.43 -2.03
CA LEU A 346 25.46 -31.98 -1.66
C LEU A 346 25.11 -31.68 -0.19
N ASP A 347 26.05 -31.69 0.75
CA ASP A 347 25.72 -31.49 2.17
C ASP A 347 25.21 -30.08 2.53
N ILE A 348 25.56 -29.06 1.74
CA ILE A 348 25.04 -27.69 1.93
C ILE A 348 23.78 -27.48 1.10
N THR A 349 23.66 -28.14 -0.06
CA THR A 349 22.44 -28.08 -0.90
C THR A 349 21.30 -28.98 -0.43
N ALA A 350 21.60 -30.05 0.32
CA ALA A 350 20.71 -31.15 0.68
C ALA A 350 20.48 -31.31 2.18
N TYR A 351 20.53 -30.22 2.97
CA TYR A 351 20.03 -30.24 4.35
C TYR A 351 18.48 -30.29 4.35
N ASN A 352 17.94 -31.47 4.00
CA ASN A 352 16.51 -31.74 3.78
C ASN A 352 15.82 -32.37 5.01
N ALA A 353 16.55 -32.71 6.09
CA ALA A 353 15.98 -33.40 7.25
C ALA A 353 15.26 -32.47 8.25
N SER A 354 15.70 -31.21 8.39
CA SER A 354 14.98 -30.18 9.16
C SER A 354 13.79 -29.58 8.41
N ASP A 355 13.72 -29.81 7.09
CA ASP A 355 12.76 -29.18 6.19
C ASP A 355 11.42 -29.93 6.15
N GLU A 356 11.38 -31.26 6.29
CA GLU A 356 10.11 -31.99 6.26
C GLU A 356 9.18 -31.62 7.43
N SER A 357 9.73 -31.45 8.64
CA SER A 357 8.98 -30.96 9.81
C SER A 357 8.51 -29.52 9.60
N SER A 358 9.35 -28.68 9.01
CA SER A 358 9.03 -27.26 8.73
C SER A 358 7.98 -27.13 7.63
N ILE A 359 8.07 -27.92 6.56
CA ILE A 359 7.10 -28.03 5.47
C ILE A 359 5.76 -28.53 6.01
N ARG A 360 5.74 -29.61 6.79
CA ARG A 360 4.50 -30.10 7.43
C ARG A 360 3.89 -29.05 8.36
N THR A 361 4.72 -28.28 9.08
CA THR A 361 4.23 -27.19 9.93
C THR A 361 3.64 -26.04 9.10
N LEU A 362 4.26 -25.71 7.97
CA LEU A 362 3.75 -24.71 7.03
C LEU A 362 2.45 -25.17 6.36
N GLU A 363 2.36 -26.42 5.92
CA GLU A 363 1.13 -27.01 5.36
C GLU A 363 0.00 -27.02 6.37
N LYS A 364 0.30 -27.40 7.62
CA LYS A 364 -0.68 -27.32 8.71
C LYS A 364 -1.12 -25.88 8.96
N LEU A 365 -0.20 -24.91 8.96
CA LEU A 365 -0.52 -23.50 9.12
C LEU A 365 -1.40 -22.98 7.95
N VAL A 366 -1.15 -23.42 6.71
CA VAL A 366 -2.01 -23.10 5.57
C VAL A 366 -3.41 -23.68 5.76
N GLU A 367 -3.55 -24.92 6.21
CA GLU A 367 -4.86 -25.55 6.40
C GLU A 367 -5.62 -24.94 7.58
N ASP A 368 -4.94 -24.74 8.73
CA ASP A 368 -5.52 -24.14 9.95
C ASP A 368 -6.03 -22.72 9.69
N TYR A 369 -5.36 -21.96 8.82
CA TYR A 369 -5.67 -20.54 8.53
C TYR A 369 -6.27 -20.28 7.16
N LYS A 370 -6.65 -21.33 6.41
CA LYS A 370 -7.28 -21.21 5.08
C LYS A 370 -8.55 -20.35 5.07
N LYS A 371 -9.23 -20.29 6.22
CA LYS A 371 -10.46 -19.51 6.42
C LYS A 371 -10.26 -18.21 7.18
N ASP A 372 -9.02 -17.87 7.54
CA ASP A 372 -8.74 -16.62 8.25
C ASP A 372 -9.03 -15.43 7.33
N GLU A 373 -9.86 -14.51 7.80
CA GLU A 373 -10.30 -13.34 7.03
C GLU A 373 -9.13 -12.44 6.59
N ARG A 374 -7.98 -12.49 7.27
CA ARG A 374 -6.78 -11.70 6.93
C ARG A 374 -6.22 -12.07 5.56
N PHE A 375 -6.34 -13.34 5.14
CA PHE A 375 -5.76 -13.81 3.87
C PHE A 375 -6.68 -13.65 2.67
N LEU A 376 -7.96 -13.36 2.88
CA LEU A 376 -8.91 -13.08 1.81
C LEU A 376 -8.46 -11.85 0.98
N PRO A 377 -8.82 -11.78 -0.32
CA PRO A 377 -8.58 -10.59 -1.13
C PRO A 377 -9.14 -9.32 -0.47
N LEU A 378 -8.38 -8.21 -0.49
CA LEU A 378 -8.74 -7.00 0.25
C LEU A 378 -10.07 -6.41 -0.20
N ASN A 379 -10.43 -6.53 -1.48
CA ASN A 379 -11.74 -6.11 -1.99
C ASN A 379 -12.90 -6.91 -1.38
N ASP A 380 -12.70 -8.22 -1.17
CA ASP A 380 -13.72 -9.08 -0.58
C ASP A 380 -13.83 -8.83 0.92
N ARG A 381 -12.69 -8.65 1.61
CA ARG A 381 -12.66 -8.19 3.00
C ARG A 381 -13.40 -6.86 3.16
N LEU A 382 -13.14 -5.89 2.29
CA LEU A 382 -13.83 -4.60 2.31
C LEU A 382 -15.34 -4.82 2.14
N ARG A 383 -15.80 -5.61 1.16
CA ARG A 383 -17.23 -5.91 0.94
C ARG A 383 -17.89 -6.58 2.15
N GLN A 384 -17.19 -7.49 2.81
CA GLN A 384 -17.70 -8.25 3.96
C GLN A 384 -17.54 -7.52 5.29
N TYR A 385 -16.70 -6.47 5.35
CA TYR A 385 -16.35 -5.75 6.56
C TYR A 385 -17.58 -5.41 7.43
N ARG A 386 -17.52 -5.83 8.70
CA ARG A 386 -18.52 -5.54 9.72
C ARG A 386 -17.92 -4.64 10.78
N ASP A 387 -18.50 -3.46 10.95
CA ASP A 387 -17.99 -2.49 11.92
C ASP A 387 -18.39 -2.85 13.35
N ALA A 388 -17.61 -3.75 13.95
CA ALA A 388 -17.86 -4.27 15.29
C ALA A 388 -17.40 -3.34 16.43
N ASP A 389 -16.61 -2.30 16.16
CA ASP A 389 -16.04 -1.45 17.22
C ASP A 389 -16.96 -0.31 17.66
N VAL A 390 -17.96 0.06 16.85
CA VAL A 390 -18.85 1.19 17.21
C VAL A 390 -19.85 0.75 18.28
N ASN A 391 -20.04 1.56 19.32
CA ASN A 391 -21.10 1.36 20.30
C ASN A 391 -22.47 1.32 19.59
N GLY A 392 -23.34 0.37 19.96
CA GLY A 392 -24.59 0.08 19.25
C GLY A 392 -25.55 1.28 19.11
N VAL A 393 -25.58 2.19 20.07
CA VAL A 393 -26.43 3.40 19.99
C VAL A 393 -25.75 4.50 19.18
N LEU A 394 -24.43 4.68 19.37
CA LEU A 394 -23.63 5.61 18.56
C LEU A 394 -23.68 5.24 17.07
N ALA A 395 -23.79 3.94 16.75
CA ALA A 395 -23.95 3.42 15.39
C ALA A 395 -25.16 4.03 14.65
N LEU A 396 -26.26 4.30 15.36
CA LEU A 396 -27.49 4.87 14.77
C LEU A 396 -27.31 6.31 14.30
N ARG A 397 -26.28 7.02 14.78
CA ARG A 397 -25.97 8.41 14.41
C ARG A 397 -24.71 8.53 13.55
N THR A 398 -24.17 7.42 13.03
CA THR A 398 -23.00 7.47 12.15
C THR A 398 -23.35 7.86 10.72
N THR A 399 -22.34 8.30 9.96
CA THR A 399 -22.42 8.57 8.52
C THR A 399 -22.80 7.35 7.67
N ASN A 400 -22.76 6.14 8.24
CA ASN A 400 -23.19 4.88 7.62
C ASN A 400 -24.21 4.12 8.49
N SER A 401 -25.08 4.86 9.17
CA SER A 401 -25.99 4.36 10.20
C SER A 401 -26.83 3.14 9.80
N LEU A 402 -27.27 3.05 8.54
CA LEU A 402 -28.03 1.91 8.03
C LEU A 402 -27.21 0.60 8.09
N GLU A 403 -25.96 0.66 7.66
CA GLU A 403 -25.09 -0.52 7.64
C GLU A 403 -24.65 -0.90 9.05
N THR A 404 -24.25 0.09 9.86
CA THR A 404 -23.80 -0.14 11.23
C THR A 404 -24.94 -0.57 12.15
N ALA A 405 -26.17 -0.10 11.92
CA ALA A 405 -27.36 -0.55 12.64
C ALA A 405 -27.60 -2.06 12.47
N LEU A 406 -27.38 -2.58 11.26
CA LEU A 406 -27.56 -3.99 10.94
C LEU A 406 -26.51 -4.89 11.60
N VAL A 407 -25.43 -4.34 12.15
CA VAL A 407 -24.39 -5.11 12.88
C VAL A 407 -24.71 -5.20 14.38
N LYS A 408 -25.53 -4.31 14.92
CA LYS A 408 -25.64 -4.07 16.37
C LYS A 408 -27.01 -4.46 16.91
N LEU A 409 -27.02 -5.23 18.00
CA LEU A 409 -28.26 -5.74 18.60
C LEU A 409 -29.28 -4.63 18.94
N PRO A 410 -28.92 -3.52 19.64
CA PRO A 410 -29.91 -2.49 19.97
C PRO A 410 -30.55 -1.85 18.74
N ALA A 411 -29.75 -1.65 17.69
CA ALA A 411 -30.20 -1.07 16.45
C ALA A 411 -31.06 -2.06 15.63
N ARG A 412 -30.73 -3.36 15.62
CA ARG A 412 -31.59 -4.41 15.03
C ARG A 412 -32.94 -4.46 15.72
N SER A 413 -33.00 -4.37 17.05
CA SER A 413 -34.26 -4.34 17.80
C SER A 413 -35.13 -3.14 17.40
N CYS A 414 -34.53 -1.98 17.15
CA CYS A 414 -35.23 -0.81 16.64
C CYS A 414 -35.86 -1.07 15.26
N ILE A 415 -35.13 -1.73 14.35
CA ILE A 415 -35.64 -2.10 13.01
C ILE A 415 -36.80 -3.09 13.14
N VAL A 416 -36.66 -4.11 13.99
CA VAL A 416 -37.72 -5.10 14.25
C VAL A 416 -38.96 -4.42 14.83
N PHE A 417 -38.80 -3.47 15.76
CA PHE A 417 -39.92 -2.71 16.30
C PHE A 417 -40.64 -1.90 15.21
N LEU A 418 -39.92 -1.24 14.30
CA LEU A 418 -40.52 -0.59 13.13
C LEU A 418 -41.26 -1.61 12.24
N SER A 419 -40.69 -2.79 11.98
CA SER A 419 -41.37 -3.85 11.23
C SER A 419 -42.70 -4.25 11.89
N LEU A 420 -42.73 -4.36 13.22
CA LEU A 420 -43.95 -4.68 13.97
C LEU A 420 -45.00 -3.58 13.87
N VAL A 421 -44.60 -2.31 13.91
CA VAL A 421 -45.51 -1.18 13.67
C VAL A 421 -46.19 -1.32 12.30
N TYR A 422 -45.42 -1.60 11.24
CA TYR A 422 -45.97 -1.79 9.90
C TYR A 422 -46.83 -3.05 9.77
N LEU A 423 -46.52 -4.11 10.53
CA LEU A 423 -47.36 -5.30 10.58
C LEU A 423 -48.75 -4.98 11.14
N VAL A 424 -48.81 -4.20 12.23
CA VAL A 424 -50.07 -3.74 12.83
C VAL A 424 -50.85 -2.85 11.85
N PHE A 425 -50.18 -1.96 11.11
CA PHE A 425 -50.81 -1.19 10.03
C PHE A 425 -51.42 -2.08 8.95
N GLY A 426 -50.68 -3.09 8.49
CA GLY A 426 -51.15 -4.04 7.49
C GLY A 426 -52.40 -4.79 7.94
N ILE A 427 -52.42 -5.26 9.20
CA ILE A 427 -53.59 -5.91 9.79
C ILE A 427 -54.79 -4.96 9.83
N LYS A 428 -54.60 -3.72 10.29
CA LYS A 428 -55.67 -2.71 10.32
C LYS A 428 -56.25 -2.43 8.93
N GLN A 429 -55.38 -2.35 7.93
CA GLN A 429 -55.76 -2.06 6.54
C GLN A 429 -56.56 -3.19 5.88
N LEU A 430 -56.63 -4.39 6.48
CA LEU A 430 -57.53 -5.45 6.03
C LEU A 430 -59.01 -5.15 6.34
N GLY A 431 -59.31 -4.37 7.38
CA GLY A 431 -60.69 -4.02 7.74
C GLY A 431 -61.45 -3.30 6.61
N PRO A 432 -60.89 -2.22 6.03
CA PRO A 432 -61.49 -1.51 4.90
C PRO A 432 -61.79 -2.39 3.68
N ILE A 433 -60.98 -3.42 3.40
CA ILE A 433 -61.21 -4.39 2.31
C ILE A 433 -62.53 -5.15 2.49
N MET A 434 -62.89 -5.47 3.74
CA MET A 434 -64.10 -6.22 4.08
C MET A 434 -65.33 -5.31 4.26
N SER A 435 -65.19 -4.01 4.04
CA SER A 435 -66.24 -3.01 4.22
C SER A 435 -66.64 -2.37 2.88
N ASP A 436 -67.71 -1.58 2.87
CA ASP A 436 -68.11 -0.81 1.69
C ASP A 436 -67.10 0.26 1.27
N GLN A 437 -66.08 0.55 2.10
CA GLN A 437 -64.98 1.47 1.77
C GLN A 437 -64.06 0.95 0.64
N VAL A 438 -64.14 -0.34 0.31
CA VAL A 438 -63.44 -0.93 -0.83
C VAL A 438 -63.92 -0.37 -2.17
N TRP A 439 -65.17 0.11 -2.21
CA TRP A 439 -65.78 0.63 -3.42
C TRP A 439 -65.56 2.14 -3.53
N LEU A 440 -65.36 2.63 -4.75
CA LEU A 440 -65.30 4.05 -5.03
C LEU A 440 -66.68 4.69 -4.79
N PRO A 441 -66.81 5.70 -3.91
CA PRO A 441 -68.09 6.35 -3.63
C PRO A 441 -68.46 7.37 -4.71
N ASP A 442 -69.76 7.49 -4.98
CA ASP A 442 -70.35 8.50 -5.85
C ASP A 442 -70.35 9.89 -5.17
N LYS A 443 -70.17 10.94 -5.97
CA LYS A 443 -69.98 12.33 -5.54
C LYS A 443 -71.17 12.88 -4.75
N SER A 444 -72.38 12.44 -5.08
CA SER A 444 -73.63 12.98 -4.57
C SER A 444 -74.25 12.22 -3.40
N SER A 445 -73.94 10.93 -3.25
CA SER A 445 -74.70 10.04 -2.35
C SER A 445 -73.85 9.32 -1.31
N GLY A 446 -72.52 9.33 -1.45
CA GLY A 446 -71.63 8.50 -0.63
C GLY A 446 -71.82 6.99 -0.83
N THR A 447 -72.72 6.58 -1.73
CA THR A 447 -72.95 5.17 -2.10
C THR A 447 -71.99 4.75 -3.20
N PRO A 448 -71.66 3.46 -3.36
CA PRO A 448 -70.76 2.99 -4.41
C PRO A 448 -71.19 3.42 -5.82
N VAL A 449 -70.24 3.90 -6.63
CA VAL A 449 -70.45 4.17 -8.06
C VAL A 449 -70.98 2.89 -8.74
N LYS A 450 -71.95 3.01 -9.65
CA LYS A 450 -72.44 1.90 -10.49
C LYS A 450 -71.88 2.05 -11.91
N PRO A 451 -71.15 1.07 -12.46
CA PRO A 451 -70.77 -0.22 -11.87
C PRO A 451 -69.75 -0.08 -10.73
N LYS A 452 -69.84 -0.98 -9.74
CA LYS A 452 -68.98 -1.00 -8.55
C LYS A 452 -67.52 -1.06 -8.97
N THR A 453 -66.80 0.02 -8.72
CA THR A 453 -65.37 0.16 -9.03
C THR A 453 -64.57 0.04 -7.74
N VAL A 454 -63.58 -0.86 -7.70
CA VAL A 454 -62.71 -1.06 -6.52
C VAL A 454 -61.70 0.08 -6.41
N ARG A 455 -61.51 0.63 -5.21
CA ARG A 455 -60.45 1.59 -4.93
C ARG A 455 -59.11 0.87 -4.78
N ILE A 456 -58.18 1.14 -5.68
CA ILE A 456 -56.92 0.39 -5.78
C ILE A 456 -56.07 0.55 -4.51
N SER A 457 -56.04 1.76 -3.93
CA SER A 457 -55.32 1.98 -2.66
C SER A 457 -55.78 1.09 -1.50
N VAL A 458 -57.09 0.84 -1.37
CA VAL A 458 -57.63 0.00 -0.27
C VAL A 458 -57.11 -1.43 -0.35
N MET A 459 -57.00 -1.95 -1.57
CA MET A 459 -56.50 -3.30 -1.83
C MET A 459 -54.98 -3.37 -1.70
N ALA A 460 -54.27 -2.36 -2.21
CA ALA A 460 -52.81 -2.37 -2.27
C ALA A 460 -52.14 -2.04 -0.93
N ASP A 461 -52.72 -1.16 -0.12
CA ASP A 461 -52.15 -0.70 1.15
C ASP A 461 -51.75 -1.83 2.12
N PRO A 462 -52.61 -2.83 2.43
CA PRO A 462 -52.20 -3.91 3.32
C PRO A 462 -51.08 -4.75 2.70
N ILE A 463 -51.11 -5.01 1.39
CA ILE A 463 -50.05 -5.74 0.68
C ILE A 463 -48.72 -5.00 0.82
N ILE A 464 -48.73 -3.68 0.59
CA ILE A 464 -47.58 -2.80 0.73
C ILE A 464 -47.05 -2.85 2.17
N SER A 465 -47.91 -2.73 3.18
CA SER A 465 -47.53 -2.77 4.60
C SER A 465 -46.95 -4.12 5.04
N PHE A 466 -47.55 -5.24 4.62
CA PHE A 466 -47.02 -6.58 4.89
C PHE A 466 -45.68 -6.81 4.18
N ALA A 467 -45.57 -6.43 2.90
CA ALA A 467 -44.33 -6.54 2.14
C ALA A 467 -43.21 -5.73 2.80
N TRP A 468 -43.51 -4.51 3.23
CA TRP A 468 -42.54 -3.64 3.92
C TRP A 468 -42.07 -4.22 5.25
N SER A 469 -42.98 -4.74 6.07
CA SER A 469 -42.64 -5.41 7.34
C SER A 469 -41.74 -6.64 7.12
N LEU A 470 -42.12 -7.52 6.19
CA LEU A 470 -41.39 -8.74 5.84
C LEU A 470 -39.99 -8.42 5.29
N LEU A 471 -39.91 -7.43 4.41
CA LEU A 471 -38.65 -7.04 3.78
C LEU A 471 -37.68 -6.36 4.75
N PHE A 472 -38.18 -5.59 5.73
CA PHE A 472 -37.34 -5.08 6.82
C PHE A 472 -36.76 -6.22 7.68
N LEU A 473 -37.60 -7.20 8.05
CA LEU A 473 -37.16 -8.36 8.82
C LEU A 473 -36.15 -9.21 8.03
N SER A 474 -36.41 -9.39 6.73
CA SER A 474 -35.49 -10.04 5.79
C SER A 474 -34.16 -9.29 5.69
N GLY A 475 -34.17 -7.95 5.75
CA GLY A 475 -32.97 -7.13 5.84
C GLY A 475 -32.12 -7.42 7.08
N VAL A 476 -32.77 -7.57 8.25
CA VAL A 476 -32.08 -7.94 9.50
C VAL A 476 -31.49 -9.35 9.39
N LEU A 477 -32.25 -10.33 8.90
CA LEU A 477 -31.79 -11.70 8.69
C LEU A 477 -30.63 -11.77 7.69
N LEU A 478 -30.73 -11.05 6.57
CA LEU A 478 -29.67 -10.96 5.57
C LEU A 478 -28.41 -10.30 6.13
N GLY A 479 -28.56 -9.31 7.02
CA GLY A 479 -27.44 -8.67 7.70
C GLY A 479 -26.73 -9.60 8.69
N LEU A 480 -27.46 -10.54 9.30
CA LEU A 480 -26.91 -11.59 10.16
C LEU A 480 -26.18 -12.66 9.34
N LEU A 481 -26.84 -13.18 8.29
CA LEU A 481 -26.39 -14.34 7.52
C LEU A 481 -25.42 -14.02 6.38
N SER A 482 -25.42 -12.77 5.87
CA SER A 482 -24.62 -12.36 4.72
C SER A 482 -23.80 -11.10 5.03
N THR A 483 -23.87 -10.06 4.21
CA THR A 483 -23.10 -8.82 4.41
C THR A 483 -24.02 -7.65 4.77
N PRO A 484 -23.56 -6.73 5.64
CA PRO A 484 -24.37 -5.58 6.02
C PRO A 484 -24.62 -4.64 4.83
N LEU A 485 -23.74 -4.66 3.82
CA LEU A 485 -23.94 -3.96 2.56
C LEU A 485 -25.15 -4.50 1.78
N ARG A 486 -25.27 -5.82 1.59
CA ARG A 486 -26.43 -6.42 0.89
C ARG A 486 -27.73 -6.13 1.63
N ALA A 487 -27.71 -6.23 2.95
CA ALA A 487 -28.86 -5.87 3.78
C ALA A 487 -29.25 -4.40 3.62
N LYS A 488 -28.28 -3.46 3.60
CA LYS A 488 -28.53 -2.04 3.28
C LYS A 488 -29.18 -1.85 1.91
N TRP A 489 -28.68 -2.53 0.87
CA TRP A 489 -29.28 -2.46 -0.47
C TRP A 489 -30.71 -2.97 -0.49
N LEU A 490 -30.99 -4.07 0.22
CA LEU A 490 -32.34 -4.58 0.36
C LEU A 490 -33.24 -3.53 1.04
N LEU A 491 -32.82 -2.95 2.17
CA LEU A 491 -33.58 -1.93 2.87
C LEU A 491 -33.89 -0.69 2.00
N LEU A 492 -32.90 -0.20 1.25
CA LEU A 492 -33.08 0.95 0.36
C LEU A 492 -33.97 0.61 -0.85
N SER A 493 -33.86 -0.61 -1.38
CA SER A 493 -34.69 -1.08 -2.50
C SER A 493 -36.14 -1.27 -2.06
N THR A 494 -36.36 -1.83 -0.88
CA THR A 494 -37.67 -1.91 -0.21
C THR A 494 -38.26 -0.50 -0.08
N GLY A 495 -37.45 0.44 0.43
CA GLY A 495 -37.69 1.89 0.47
C GLY A 495 -38.34 2.44 -0.80
N HIS A 496 -37.61 2.28 -1.91
CA HIS A 496 -38.03 2.73 -3.24
C HIS A 496 -39.24 1.98 -3.78
N LEU A 497 -39.34 0.68 -3.54
CA LEU A 497 -40.46 -0.14 -4.01
C LEU A 497 -41.78 0.34 -3.43
N VAL A 498 -41.84 0.59 -2.12
CA VAL A 498 -43.08 1.06 -1.47
C VAL A 498 -43.39 2.51 -1.77
N LEU A 499 -42.37 3.35 -1.96
CA LEU A 499 -42.60 4.68 -2.50
C LEU A 499 -43.24 4.61 -3.89
N THR A 500 -42.69 3.79 -4.78
CA THR A 500 -43.22 3.61 -6.14
C THR A 500 -44.63 3.04 -6.10
N ALA A 501 -44.89 2.06 -5.23
CA ALA A 501 -46.21 1.46 -5.06
C ALA A 501 -47.23 2.48 -4.54
N ASN A 502 -46.88 3.30 -3.55
CA ASN A 502 -47.76 4.36 -3.04
C ASN A 502 -48.07 5.43 -4.10
N VAL A 503 -47.07 5.86 -4.89
CA VAL A 503 -47.27 6.79 -5.99
C VAL A 503 -48.14 6.17 -7.08
N ALA A 504 -47.93 4.90 -7.42
CA ALA A 504 -48.77 4.19 -8.39
C ALA A 504 -50.22 4.08 -7.92
N CYS A 505 -50.45 3.75 -6.64
CA CYS A 505 -51.80 3.70 -6.05
C CYS A 505 -52.46 5.09 -6.07
N MET A 506 -51.72 6.14 -5.74
CA MET A 506 -52.21 7.52 -5.79
C MET A 506 -52.61 7.93 -7.21
N VAL A 507 -51.78 7.62 -8.22
CA VAL A 507 -52.08 7.91 -9.62
C VAL A 507 -53.28 7.10 -10.09
N ALA A 508 -53.36 5.82 -9.71
CA ALA A 508 -54.47 4.95 -10.08
C ALA A 508 -55.80 5.44 -9.50
N ASP A 509 -55.83 5.78 -8.21
CA ASP A 509 -57.01 6.36 -7.57
C ASP A 509 -57.39 7.71 -8.21
N PHE A 510 -56.41 8.56 -8.54
CA PHE A 510 -56.65 9.83 -9.22
C PHE A 510 -57.30 9.62 -10.60
N VAL A 511 -56.81 8.66 -11.39
CA VAL A 511 -57.37 8.31 -12.70
C VAL A 511 -58.77 7.71 -12.56
N GLN A 512 -59.00 6.84 -11.57
CA GLN A 512 -60.33 6.27 -11.28
C GLN A 512 -61.35 7.37 -10.94
N CYS A 513 -60.95 8.32 -10.10
CA CYS A 513 -61.78 9.46 -9.71
C CYS A 513 -62.07 10.42 -10.88
N SER A 514 -61.09 10.64 -11.74
CA SER A 514 -61.26 11.50 -12.92
C SER A 514 -62.20 10.87 -13.95
N THR A 515 -62.11 9.56 -14.17
CA THR A 515 -62.89 8.87 -15.21
C THR A 515 -64.33 8.62 -14.80
N GLN A 516 -64.60 8.40 -13.51
CA GLN A 516 -65.95 8.14 -12.99
C GLN A 516 -66.77 9.42 -12.70
N GLY A 517 -66.25 10.61 -13.04
CA GLY A 517 -66.99 11.87 -12.91
C GLY A 517 -67.22 12.34 -11.46
N THR A 518 -66.62 11.68 -10.47
CA THR A 518 -66.82 11.97 -9.05
C THR A 518 -66.13 13.26 -8.59
N GLY A 519 -65.24 13.81 -9.42
CA GLY A 519 -64.44 14.99 -9.11
C GLY A 519 -63.37 14.70 -8.04
N ILE A 520 -62.40 15.62 -7.90
CA ILE A 520 -61.38 15.54 -6.85
C ILE A 520 -62.02 15.99 -5.52
N GLY A 521 -62.92 15.17 -4.98
CA GLY A 521 -63.59 15.40 -3.69
C GLY A 521 -62.81 14.79 -2.52
N PRO A 522 -63.22 15.06 -1.26
CA PRO A 522 -62.58 14.51 -0.05
C PRO A 522 -62.54 12.98 0.01
N PHE A 523 -63.41 12.31 -0.76
CA PHE A 523 -63.46 10.86 -0.88
C PHE A 523 -62.45 10.27 -1.89
N CYS A 524 -61.93 11.10 -2.80
CA CYS A 524 -60.81 10.79 -3.69
C CYS A 524 -59.50 11.22 -3.02
N ASN A 525 -59.26 10.66 -1.84
CA ASN A 525 -58.36 11.13 -0.80
C ASN A 525 -56.86 11.01 -1.19
N SER A 526 -56.45 11.73 -2.23
CA SER A 526 -55.07 11.78 -2.73
C SER A 526 -54.18 12.65 -1.86
N SER A 527 -54.73 13.59 -1.09
CA SER A 527 -53.96 14.53 -0.26
C SER A 527 -53.18 13.81 0.85
N GLN A 528 -53.80 12.87 1.56
CA GLN A 528 -53.12 12.07 2.58
C GLN A 528 -52.01 11.19 1.97
N LYS A 529 -52.22 10.66 0.75
CA LYS A 529 -51.22 9.89 0.01
C LYS A 529 -50.08 10.74 -0.55
N ILE A 530 -50.36 11.98 -0.95
CA ILE A 530 -49.34 12.97 -1.33
C ILE A 530 -48.46 13.29 -0.12
N ILE A 531 -49.07 13.54 1.04
CA ILE A 531 -48.34 13.81 2.29
C ILE A 531 -47.49 12.60 2.68
N SER A 532 -48.06 11.38 2.70
CA SER A 532 -47.30 10.17 3.05
C SER A 532 -46.18 9.87 2.06
N SER A 533 -46.40 10.05 0.77
CA SER A 533 -45.37 9.86 -0.28
C SER A 533 -44.29 10.92 -0.19
N SER A 534 -44.64 12.17 0.12
CA SER A 534 -43.67 13.27 0.32
C SER A 534 -42.81 13.04 1.56
N LEU A 535 -43.42 12.59 2.68
CA LEU A 535 -42.68 12.20 3.88
C LEU A 535 -41.76 11.02 3.60
N LEU A 536 -42.23 10.00 2.86
CA LEU A 536 -41.40 8.86 2.47
C LEU A 536 -40.26 9.25 1.53
N MET A 537 -40.48 10.18 0.60
CA MET A 537 -39.44 10.79 -0.23
C MET A 537 -38.37 11.49 0.60
N ILE A 538 -38.78 12.28 1.60
CA ILE A 538 -37.87 12.96 2.54
C ILE A 538 -37.09 11.91 3.33
N MET A 539 -37.74 10.86 3.83
CA MET A 539 -37.08 9.77 4.55
C MET A 539 -36.07 9.02 3.67
N MET A 540 -36.40 8.76 2.41
CA MET A 540 -35.49 8.16 1.43
C MET A 540 -34.32 9.08 1.08
N TYR A 541 -34.56 10.39 1.01
CA TYR A 541 -33.50 11.38 0.86
C TYR A 541 -32.55 11.35 2.06
N LEU A 542 -33.07 11.35 3.29
CA LEU A 542 -32.25 11.22 4.50
C LEU A 542 -31.47 9.89 4.50
N ALA A 543 -32.10 8.78 4.12
CA ALA A 543 -31.47 7.46 4.04
C ALA A 543 -30.29 7.40 3.03
N HIS A 544 -30.40 8.10 1.90
CA HIS A 544 -29.35 8.11 0.87
C HIS A 544 -28.25 9.15 1.14
N PHE A 545 -28.62 10.33 1.63
CA PHE A 545 -27.73 11.49 1.65
C PHE A 545 -27.30 11.89 3.07
N VAL A 546 -28.18 11.77 4.06
CA VAL A 546 -28.04 12.32 5.43
C VAL A 546 -28.23 11.20 6.49
N GLN A 547 -27.50 10.09 6.31
CA GLN A 547 -27.69 8.83 7.08
C GLN A 547 -27.67 9.01 8.61
N HIS A 548 -26.92 9.96 9.13
CA HIS A 548 -26.74 10.17 10.57
C HIS A 548 -28.02 10.62 11.31
N TYR A 549 -29.02 11.17 10.64
CA TYR A 549 -30.32 11.53 11.24
C TYR A 549 -31.48 10.60 10.87
N PHE A 550 -31.22 9.63 9.99
CA PHE A 550 -32.27 8.80 9.40
C PHE A 550 -33.15 8.11 10.45
N TRP A 551 -32.55 7.43 11.43
CA TRP A 551 -33.31 6.67 12.42
C TRP A 551 -34.16 7.55 13.34
N MET A 552 -33.62 8.70 13.79
CA MET A 552 -34.39 9.66 14.60
C MET A 552 -35.59 10.18 13.81
N ALA A 553 -35.38 10.62 12.57
CA ALA A 553 -36.46 11.05 11.70
C ALA A 553 -37.50 9.94 11.46
N ALA A 554 -37.06 8.69 11.28
CA ALA A 554 -37.95 7.56 11.05
C ALA A 554 -38.86 7.31 12.26
N PHE A 555 -38.30 7.29 13.47
CA PHE A 555 -39.07 7.10 14.69
C PHE A 555 -39.98 8.27 15.01
N LEU A 556 -39.50 9.51 14.82
CA LEU A 556 -40.28 10.72 15.07
C LEU A 556 -41.50 10.79 14.16
N VAL A 557 -41.28 10.63 12.84
CA VAL A 557 -42.34 10.70 11.81
C VAL A 557 -43.32 9.53 11.97
N GLN A 558 -42.82 8.31 12.19
CA GLN A 558 -43.67 7.14 12.40
C GLN A 558 -44.48 7.27 13.69
N GLY A 559 -43.87 7.74 14.78
CA GLY A 559 -44.54 7.96 16.06
C GLY A 559 -45.64 9.01 15.95
N ALA A 560 -45.35 10.15 15.32
CA ALA A 560 -46.33 11.21 15.06
C ALA A 560 -47.51 10.69 14.21
N PHE A 561 -47.22 9.88 13.18
CA PHE A 561 -48.26 9.27 12.36
C PHE A 561 -49.13 8.29 13.15
N CYS A 562 -48.55 7.42 13.98
CA CYS A 562 -49.29 6.51 14.85
C CYS A 562 -50.18 7.27 15.84
N LEU A 563 -49.68 8.33 16.48
CA LEU A 563 -50.46 9.15 17.40
C LEU A 563 -51.64 9.83 16.70
N PHE A 564 -51.39 10.42 15.52
CA PHE A 564 -52.44 11.04 14.72
C PHE A 564 -53.55 10.04 14.36
N VAL A 565 -53.17 8.84 13.91
CA VAL A 565 -54.13 7.76 13.58
C VAL A 565 -54.87 7.28 14.83
N GLY A 566 -54.18 7.17 15.97
CA GLY A 566 -54.79 6.80 17.25
C GLY A 566 -55.84 7.79 17.71
N ILE A 567 -55.55 9.10 17.65
CA ILE A 567 -56.47 10.18 18.06
C ILE A 567 -57.74 10.22 17.21
N ILE A 568 -57.62 9.92 15.90
CA ILE A 568 -58.76 9.96 14.97
C ILE A 568 -59.60 8.68 15.04
N SER A 569 -59.02 7.56 15.48
CA SER A 569 -59.72 6.28 15.58
C SER A 569 -60.57 6.21 16.85
N THR A 570 -61.83 5.80 16.74
CA THR A 570 -62.76 5.68 17.89
C THR A 570 -62.79 4.29 18.53
N ASP A 571 -62.15 3.30 17.90
CA ASP A 571 -62.22 1.88 18.29
C ASP A 571 -61.12 1.48 19.28
N LEU A 572 -61.20 0.25 19.82
CA LEU A 572 -60.19 -0.36 20.69
C LEU A 572 -58.77 -0.35 20.06
N GLU A 573 -58.69 -0.28 18.74
CA GLU A 573 -57.46 -0.12 17.96
C GLU A 573 -56.75 1.21 18.20
N SER A 574 -57.48 2.26 18.61
CA SER A 574 -56.95 3.57 18.99
C SER A 574 -55.87 3.42 20.06
N PHE A 575 -56.13 2.60 21.07
CA PHE A 575 -55.19 2.32 22.15
C PHE A 575 -53.90 1.68 21.62
N GLY A 576 -54.01 0.73 20.69
CA GLY A 576 -52.85 0.09 20.04
C GLY A 576 -51.97 1.11 19.31
N PHE A 577 -52.56 1.98 18.49
CA PHE A 577 -51.80 3.02 17.76
C PHE A 577 -51.19 4.07 18.68
N LEU A 578 -51.89 4.47 19.76
CA LEU A 578 -51.34 5.36 20.77
C LEU A 578 -50.13 4.73 21.48
N CYS A 579 -50.22 3.47 21.90
CA CYS A 579 -49.11 2.75 22.51
C CYS A 579 -47.91 2.62 21.57
N LEU A 580 -48.14 2.30 20.29
CA LEU A 580 -47.07 2.23 19.28
C LEU A 580 -46.43 3.61 19.04
N GLY A 581 -47.23 4.67 18.96
CA GLY A 581 -46.76 6.04 18.78
C GLY A 581 -45.89 6.52 19.95
N VAL A 582 -46.35 6.32 21.18
CA VAL A 582 -45.57 6.58 22.39
C VAL A 582 -44.30 5.71 22.42
N GLY A 583 -44.41 4.43 22.04
CA GLY A 583 -43.27 3.53 21.94
C GLY A 583 -42.18 4.04 20.98
N CYS A 584 -42.55 4.54 19.79
CA CYS A 584 -41.61 5.15 18.85
C CYS A 584 -40.87 6.36 19.46
N TRP A 585 -41.59 7.25 20.14
CA TRP A 585 -40.98 8.43 20.79
C TRP A 585 -40.11 8.06 21.99
N LEU A 586 -40.48 7.02 22.77
CA LEU A 586 -39.63 6.50 23.84
C LEU A 586 -38.32 5.90 23.30
N VAL A 587 -38.37 5.19 22.17
CA VAL A 587 -37.17 4.68 21.50
C VAL A 587 -36.30 5.83 21.02
N GLU A 588 -36.87 6.87 20.40
CA GLU A 588 -36.13 8.06 19.99
C GLU A 588 -35.47 8.75 21.18
N LEU A 589 -36.22 8.98 22.27
CA LEU A 589 -35.71 9.57 23.50
C LEU A 589 -34.57 8.73 24.08
N ALA A 590 -34.71 7.40 24.10
CA ALA A 590 -33.65 6.50 24.56
C ALA A 590 -32.39 6.62 23.69
N ILE A 591 -32.52 6.70 22.37
CA ILE A 591 -31.39 6.92 21.44
C ILE A 591 -30.69 8.23 21.77
N VAL A 592 -31.44 9.32 21.94
CA VAL A 592 -30.89 10.66 22.24
C VAL A 592 -30.18 10.68 23.60
N VAL A 593 -30.82 10.14 24.64
CA VAL A 593 -30.28 10.11 26.02
C VAL A 593 -29.02 9.26 26.08
N GLU A 594 -29.04 8.04 25.52
CA GLU A 594 -27.87 7.17 25.52
C GLU A 594 -26.72 7.73 24.67
N TYR A 595 -27.03 8.38 23.55
CA TYR A 595 -26.02 9.11 22.78
C TYR A 595 -25.37 10.22 23.62
N HIS A 596 -26.17 11.05 24.30
CA HIS A 596 -25.63 12.13 25.13
C HIS A 596 -24.81 11.59 26.31
N ARG A 597 -25.28 10.50 26.95
CA ARG A 597 -24.53 9.83 28.04
C ARG A 597 -23.22 9.24 27.55
N ALA A 598 -23.21 8.58 26.40
CA ALA A 598 -22.01 8.00 25.81
C ALA A 598 -21.03 9.10 25.39
N TYR A 599 -21.51 10.12 24.68
CA TYR A 599 -20.72 11.27 24.26
C TYR A 599 -20.12 12.02 25.46
N ALA A 600 -20.91 12.30 26.49
CA ALA A 600 -20.44 12.97 27.71
C ALA A 600 -19.45 12.12 28.51
N ARG A 601 -19.57 10.79 28.51
CA ARG A 601 -18.55 9.89 29.09
C ARG A 601 -17.25 9.99 28.30
N THR A 602 -17.29 9.73 26.99
CA THR A 602 -16.10 9.78 26.13
C THR A 602 -15.43 11.15 26.17
N PHE A 603 -16.20 12.25 26.18
CA PHE A 603 -15.65 13.59 26.26
C PHE A 603 -15.03 13.89 27.62
N ARG A 604 -15.60 13.39 28.73
CA ARG A 604 -14.98 13.53 30.06
C ARG A 604 -13.66 12.76 30.15
N ASP A 605 -13.64 11.51 29.68
CA ASP A 605 -12.45 10.67 29.70
C ASP A 605 -11.34 11.28 28.84
N LEU A 606 -11.71 11.75 27.65
CA LEU A 606 -10.81 12.45 26.73
C LEU A 606 -10.30 13.77 27.33
N LYS A 607 -11.19 14.61 27.89
CA LYS A 607 -10.80 15.88 28.53
C LYS A 607 -9.88 15.64 29.72
N ALA A 608 -10.10 14.57 30.49
CA ALA A 608 -9.21 14.19 31.58
C ALA A 608 -7.83 13.78 31.07
N ALA A 609 -7.77 12.93 30.03
CA ALA A 609 -6.52 12.52 29.40
C ALA A 609 -5.77 13.67 28.73
N MET A 610 -6.49 14.71 28.29
CA MET A 610 -5.92 15.84 27.55
C MET A 610 -5.52 17.04 28.41
N ARG A 611 -5.81 17.10 29.72
CA ARG A 611 -5.59 18.34 30.51
C ARG A 611 -4.16 18.85 30.40
N GLY A 612 -3.17 17.99 30.67
CA GLY A 612 -1.77 18.37 30.58
C GLY A 612 -1.36 18.84 29.18
N PHE A 613 -1.94 18.24 28.13
CA PHE A 613 -1.69 18.68 26.76
C PHE A 613 -2.33 20.04 26.45
N GLU A 614 -3.54 20.29 26.93
CA GLU A 614 -4.24 21.57 26.73
C GLU A 614 -3.54 22.70 27.50
N ASP A 615 -3.02 22.43 28.70
CA ASP A 615 -2.24 23.38 29.49
C ASP A 615 -0.95 23.78 28.74
N THR A 616 -0.21 22.78 28.22
CA THR A 616 0.98 23.04 27.38
C THR A 616 0.62 23.81 26.11
N TRP A 617 -0.44 23.41 25.41
CA TRP A 617 -0.87 24.10 24.19
C TRP A 617 -1.28 25.55 24.45
N THR A 618 -1.95 25.81 25.57
CA THR A 618 -2.35 27.17 25.96
C THR A 618 -1.10 28.03 26.18
N SER A 619 -0.08 27.50 26.87
CA SER A 619 1.21 28.18 27.02
C SER A 619 1.88 28.49 25.67
N VAL A 620 1.88 27.54 24.73
CA VAL A 620 2.44 27.75 23.39
C VAL A 620 1.67 28.82 22.61
N VAL A 621 0.33 28.82 22.70
CA VAL A 621 -0.52 29.82 22.04
C VAL A 621 -0.32 31.20 22.66
N GLU A 622 -0.14 31.30 23.98
CA GLU A 622 0.14 32.56 24.66
C GLU A 622 1.52 33.12 24.27
N GLU A 623 2.55 32.26 24.25
CA GLU A 623 3.93 32.64 23.90
C GLU A 623 4.08 32.98 22.41
N SER A 624 3.42 32.24 21.52
CA SER A 624 3.61 32.31 20.06
C SER A 624 2.32 32.60 19.29
N SER A 625 1.43 33.40 19.89
CA SER A 625 0.11 33.74 19.32
C SER A 625 0.18 34.25 17.87
N HIS A 626 1.14 35.14 17.58
CA HIS A 626 1.38 35.69 16.25
C HIS A 626 1.70 34.59 15.22
N VAL A 627 2.55 33.62 15.58
CA VAL A 627 2.96 32.53 14.68
C VAL A 627 1.78 31.60 14.38
N VAL A 628 0.97 31.26 15.39
CA VAL A 628 -0.23 30.43 15.21
C VAL A 628 -1.26 31.13 14.31
N GLN A 629 -1.43 32.45 14.45
CA GLN A 629 -2.31 33.24 13.59
C GLN A 629 -1.80 33.28 12.15
N GLU A 630 -0.50 33.45 11.96
CA GLU A 630 0.14 33.47 10.64
C GLU A 630 0.02 32.11 9.94
N ILE A 631 0.27 30.99 10.64
CA ILE A 631 0.00 29.64 10.13
C ILE A 631 -1.46 29.53 9.69
N SER A 632 -2.39 30.00 10.53
CA SER A 632 -3.82 29.92 10.25
C SER A 632 -4.24 30.80 9.06
N ALA A 633 -3.59 31.95 8.86
CA ALA A 633 -3.80 32.79 7.68
C ALA A 633 -3.30 32.09 6.40
N ARG A 634 -2.08 31.55 6.40
CA ARG A 634 -1.50 30.84 5.25
C ARG A 634 -2.29 29.59 4.87
N VAL A 635 -2.70 28.79 5.86
CA VAL A 635 -3.52 27.61 5.60
C VAL A 635 -4.88 27.97 5.02
N ARG A 636 -5.52 29.04 5.52
CA ARG A 636 -6.79 29.53 4.94
C ARG A 636 -6.62 29.99 3.50
N ALA A 637 -5.53 30.70 3.17
CA ALA A 637 -5.25 31.11 1.80
C ALA A 637 -5.11 29.90 0.86
N ILE A 638 -4.33 28.87 1.26
CA ILE A 638 -4.20 27.61 0.51
C ILE A 638 -5.55 26.90 0.36
N ALA A 639 -6.36 26.86 1.41
CA ALA A 639 -7.67 26.21 1.38
C ALA A 639 -8.65 26.94 0.44
N GLN A 640 -8.64 28.28 0.42
CA GLN A 640 -9.45 29.09 -0.48
C GLN A 640 -9.05 28.88 -1.95
N GLU A 641 -7.76 28.94 -2.27
CA GLU A 641 -7.24 28.64 -3.61
C GLU A 641 -7.65 27.23 -4.07
N LEU A 642 -7.59 26.24 -3.16
CA LEU A 642 -8.03 24.89 -3.47
C LEU A 642 -9.54 24.80 -3.74
N GLU A 643 -10.38 25.51 -2.96
CA GLU A 643 -11.83 25.55 -3.17
C GLU A 643 -12.20 26.21 -4.50
N GLU A 644 -11.50 27.27 -4.89
CA GLU A 644 -11.68 27.93 -6.19
C GLU A 644 -11.36 26.98 -7.35
N VAL A 645 -10.21 26.31 -7.29
CA VAL A 645 -9.78 25.32 -8.30
C VAL A 645 -10.77 24.14 -8.39
N ILE A 646 -11.32 23.68 -7.26
CA ILE A 646 -12.33 22.61 -7.24
C ILE A 646 -13.68 23.11 -7.79
N GLY A 647 -14.08 24.34 -7.46
CA GLY A 647 -15.32 24.96 -7.92
C GLY A 647 -15.37 25.10 -9.44
N ASP A 648 -14.24 25.46 -10.06
CA ASP A 648 -14.08 25.65 -11.50
C ASP A 648 -14.37 24.40 -12.34
N ASP A 649 -14.13 23.19 -11.80
CA ASP A 649 -14.43 21.92 -12.48
C ASP A 649 -15.95 21.76 -12.77
N THR A 650 -16.80 22.52 -12.07
CA THR A 650 -18.26 22.46 -12.22
C THR A 650 -18.92 23.69 -12.86
N ARG A 651 -18.14 24.71 -13.25
CA ARG A 651 -18.72 25.98 -13.76
C ARG A 651 -19.43 25.84 -15.10
N THR A 652 -19.01 24.93 -15.98
CA THR A 652 -19.64 24.78 -17.30
C THR A 652 -20.83 23.82 -17.23
N TRP A 653 -22.02 24.25 -17.67
CA TRP A 653 -23.23 23.41 -17.73
C TRP A 653 -22.99 22.07 -18.43
N ARG A 654 -22.21 22.08 -19.52
CA ARG A 654 -21.82 20.86 -20.23
C ARG A 654 -21.06 19.91 -19.31
N ARG A 655 -19.99 20.36 -18.64
CA ARG A 655 -19.20 19.55 -17.68
C ARG A 655 -20.07 19.06 -16.52
N TYR A 656 -20.92 19.92 -15.97
CA TYR A 656 -21.89 19.54 -14.95
C TYR A 656 -22.78 18.39 -15.43
N LEU A 657 -23.33 18.45 -16.63
CA LEU A 657 -24.18 17.41 -17.21
C LEU A 657 -23.43 16.09 -17.41
N TRP A 658 -22.24 16.10 -18.03
CA TRP A 658 -21.40 14.90 -18.24
C TRP A 658 -21.06 14.19 -16.94
N VAL A 659 -20.75 14.98 -15.91
CA VAL A 659 -20.44 14.49 -14.58
C VAL A 659 -21.69 13.94 -13.87
N THR A 660 -22.86 14.56 -14.07
CA THR A 660 -24.12 14.13 -13.44
C THR A 660 -24.66 12.85 -14.08
N LEU A 661 -24.43 12.67 -15.39
CA LEU A 661 -24.74 11.45 -16.14
C LEU A 661 -23.75 10.30 -15.89
N GLY A 662 -22.70 10.51 -15.08
CA GLY A 662 -21.71 9.48 -14.77
C GLY A 662 -20.77 9.12 -15.91
N LEU A 663 -20.86 9.83 -17.04
CA LEU A 663 -19.99 9.66 -18.21
C LEU A 663 -18.57 10.19 -17.95
N ARG A 664 -18.38 11.02 -16.92
CA ARG A 664 -17.09 11.55 -16.47
C ARG A 664 -16.90 11.35 -14.97
N GLY A 665 -15.79 10.74 -14.58
CA GLY A 665 -15.40 10.64 -13.17
C GLY A 665 -14.91 11.98 -12.63
N ARG A 666 -15.49 12.48 -11.53
CA ARG A 666 -14.94 13.66 -10.83
C ARG A 666 -13.61 13.31 -10.18
N ARG A 667 -12.65 14.24 -10.20
CA ARG A 667 -11.39 14.10 -9.45
C ARG A 667 -11.60 14.32 -7.95
N TYR A 668 -12.54 15.18 -7.56
CA TYR A 668 -12.94 15.38 -6.17
C TYR A 668 -14.30 14.75 -5.84
N SER A 669 -14.36 14.06 -4.71
CA SER A 669 -15.61 13.55 -4.13
C SER A 669 -16.44 14.71 -3.57
N ARG A 670 -17.54 15.06 -4.24
CA ARG A 670 -18.50 16.08 -3.79
C ARG A 670 -19.02 15.85 -2.37
N ARG A 671 -19.12 14.58 -1.95
CA ARG A 671 -19.67 14.19 -0.64
C ARG A 671 -18.65 14.32 0.49
N ASN A 672 -17.36 14.17 0.20
CA ASN A 672 -16.32 14.06 1.23
C ASN A 672 -15.25 15.17 1.14
N GLY A 673 -15.27 16.01 0.10
CA GLY A 673 -14.22 17.01 -0.15
C GLY A 673 -12.83 16.37 -0.36
N LYS A 674 -12.79 15.11 -0.81
CA LYS A 674 -11.56 14.33 -0.95
C LYS A 674 -11.25 14.05 -2.41
N ILE A 675 -9.98 14.22 -2.76
CA ILE A 675 -9.48 13.82 -4.06
C ILE A 675 -9.55 12.30 -4.22
N ARG A 676 -9.77 11.84 -5.45
CA ARG A 676 -9.89 10.44 -5.82
C ARG A 676 -8.62 9.99 -6.52
N GLN A 677 -8.06 8.89 -6.05
CA GLN A 677 -7.02 8.12 -6.72
C GLN A 677 -7.55 7.54 -8.04
N ALA A 678 -6.62 7.25 -8.95
CA ALA A 678 -6.96 6.68 -10.25
C ALA A 678 -7.59 5.28 -10.11
N SER A 679 -7.06 4.46 -9.20
CA SER A 679 -7.62 3.15 -8.90
C SER A 679 -8.80 3.24 -7.92
N ARG A 680 -9.81 2.40 -8.16
CA ARG A 680 -10.88 2.07 -7.20
C ARG A 680 -10.71 0.69 -6.58
N ASP A 681 -9.74 -0.07 -7.07
CA ASP A 681 -9.41 -1.39 -6.56
C ASP A 681 -8.58 -1.24 -5.30
N PHE A 682 -9.12 -1.74 -4.18
CA PHE A 682 -8.50 -1.60 -2.88
C PHE A 682 -7.18 -2.37 -2.78
N GLU A 683 -7.05 -3.52 -3.45
CA GLU A 683 -5.82 -4.30 -3.50
C GLU A 683 -4.74 -3.56 -4.27
N GLN A 684 -5.09 -3.03 -5.44
CA GLN A 684 -4.17 -2.27 -6.29
C GLN A 684 -3.58 -1.07 -5.55
N LEU A 685 -4.41 -0.33 -4.80
CA LEU A 685 -3.97 0.81 -4.00
C LEU A 685 -2.93 0.41 -2.94
N PHE A 686 -3.05 -0.79 -2.37
CA PHE A 686 -2.11 -1.31 -1.38
C PHE A 686 -0.80 -1.75 -2.01
N LEU A 687 -0.84 -2.39 -3.19
CA LEU A 687 0.36 -2.75 -3.95
C LEU A 687 1.16 -1.49 -4.33
N GLN A 688 0.48 -0.46 -4.83
CA GLN A 688 1.09 0.83 -5.16
C GLN A 688 1.66 1.51 -3.92
N ALA A 689 0.94 1.47 -2.79
CA ALA A 689 1.44 2.02 -1.54
C ALA A 689 2.71 1.32 -1.05
N GLN A 690 2.77 -0.01 -1.11
CA GLN A 690 3.93 -0.81 -0.70
C GLN A 690 5.16 -0.49 -1.54
N GLU A 691 5.00 -0.38 -2.86
CA GLU A 691 6.07 -0.10 -3.80
C GLU A 691 6.69 1.30 -3.59
N VAL A 692 5.86 2.27 -3.22
CA VAL A 692 6.26 3.68 -3.14
C VAL A 692 6.68 4.11 -1.74
N SER A 693 6.20 3.42 -0.70
CA SER A 693 6.32 3.87 0.70
C SER A 693 7.76 4.17 1.14
N ALA A 694 8.70 3.27 0.87
CA ALA A 694 10.11 3.46 1.28
C ALA A 694 10.78 4.61 0.51
N ALA A 695 10.63 4.64 -0.82
CA ALA A 695 11.21 5.67 -1.67
C ALA A 695 10.67 7.07 -1.31
N PHE A 696 9.35 7.18 -1.10
CA PHE A 696 8.72 8.42 -0.66
C PHE A 696 9.31 8.91 0.68
N GLN A 697 9.46 8.03 1.67
CA GLN A 697 9.95 8.41 2.99
C GLN A 697 11.40 8.89 2.95
N LEU A 698 12.27 8.22 2.18
CA LEU A 698 13.64 8.66 1.95
C LEU A 698 13.69 10.01 1.21
N TRP A 699 12.82 10.20 0.22
CA TRP A 699 12.73 11.47 -0.50
C TRP A 699 12.34 12.63 0.43
N VAL A 700 11.32 12.44 1.27
CA VAL A 700 10.94 13.45 2.28
C VAL A 700 12.09 13.75 3.24
N SER A 701 12.77 12.72 3.73
CA SER A 701 13.96 12.89 4.57
C SER A 701 15.08 13.66 3.87
N GLY A 702 15.21 13.55 2.54
CA GLY A 702 16.26 14.20 1.77
C GLY A 702 16.06 15.69 1.55
N TRP A 703 14.81 16.16 1.34
CA TRP A 703 14.53 17.58 1.09
C TRP A 703 14.09 18.36 2.35
N ASN A 704 13.61 17.67 3.38
CA ASN A 704 13.09 18.32 4.58
C ASN A 704 14.20 19.07 5.34
N ARG A 705 14.08 20.40 5.43
CA ARG A 705 15.09 21.28 6.04
C ARG A 705 14.91 21.48 7.55
N VAL A 706 13.71 21.21 8.09
CA VAL A 706 13.33 21.57 9.46
C VAL A 706 12.75 20.37 10.19
N GLY A 707 13.23 20.12 11.42
CA GLY A 707 12.80 19.00 12.24
C GLY A 707 13.27 17.63 11.73
N ARG A 708 12.77 16.58 12.37
CA ARG A 708 13.08 15.17 12.08
C ARG A 708 11.94 14.52 11.33
N VAL A 709 12.24 13.80 10.25
CA VAL A 709 11.26 13.01 9.51
C VAL A 709 11.12 11.62 10.15
N GLU A 710 9.97 11.39 10.76
CA GLU A 710 9.52 10.08 11.22
C GLU A 710 8.85 9.29 10.10
N HIS A 711 9.46 8.14 9.81
CA HIS A 711 9.02 7.17 8.82
C HIS A 711 7.73 6.48 9.28
N GLY A 712 6.66 6.63 8.51
CA GLY A 712 5.35 6.06 8.83
C GLY A 712 5.12 4.72 8.14
N ASN A 713 4.62 3.73 8.88
CA ASN A 713 4.18 2.47 8.28
C ASN A 713 3.03 2.72 7.30
N VAL A 714 2.98 1.90 6.24
CA VAL A 714 1.78 1.83 5.38
C VAL A 714 0.58 1.53 6.28
N LYS A 715 -0.53 2.25 6.05
CA LYS A 715 -1.72 2.11 6.90
C LYS A 715 -2.17 0.64 6.91
N SER A 716 -2.44 0.08 8.09
CA SER A 716 -2.93 -1.30 8.20
C SER A 716 -4.23 -1.52 7.42
N CYS A 717 -4.40 -2.71 6.85
CA CYS A 717 -5.57 -3.12 6.08
C CYS A 717 -6.87 -2.88 6.86
N ALA A 718 -6.92 -3.32 8.13
CA ALA A 718 -8.08 -3.13 9.00
C ALA A 718 -8.45 -1.65 9.19
N ARG A 719 -7.46 -0.78 9.47
CA ARG A 719 -7.70 0.66 9.67
C ARG A 719 -8.08 1.35 8.37
N ALA A 720 -7.51 0.93 7.24
CA ALA A 720 -7.87 1.42 5.92
C ALA A 720 -9.32 1.07 5.58
N MET A 721 -9.73 -0.19 5.76
CA MET A 721 -11.12 -0.62 5.56
C MET A 721 -12.09 0.16 6.43
N GLN A 722 -11.80 0.25 7.74
CA GLN A 722 -12.63 1.00 8.68
C GLN A 722 -12.81 2.46 8.24
N LYS A 723 -11.72 3.12 7.81
CA LYS A 723 -11.77 4.50 7.31
C LYS A 723 -12.58 4.60 6.02
N THR A 724 -12.37 3.69 5.08
CA THR A 724 -13.08 3.62 3.81
C THR A 724 -14.58 3.42 4.01
N VAL A 725 -14.99 2.55 4.93
CA VAL A 725 -16.42 2.33 5.26
C VAL A 725 -17.02 3.55 5.97
N ARG A 726 -16.38 4.05 7.05
CA ARG A 726 -16.95 5.12 7.89
C ARG A 726 -16.90 6.50 7.25
N SER A 727 -15.75 6.86 6.67
CA SER A 727 -15.49 8.22 6.16
C SER A 727 -15.79 8.35 4.68
N TYR A 728 -15.57 7.28 3.91
CA TYR A 728 -15.62 7.34 2.44
C TYR A 728 -16.78 6.56 1.82
N ARG A 729 -17.68 5.99 2.63
CA ARG A 729 -18.86 5.24 2.17
C ARG A 729 -18.51 4.10 1.22
N ARG A 730 -17.47 3.33 1.57
CA ARG A 730 -16.95 2.19 0.79
C ARG A 730 -16.36 2.57 -0.56
N ASP A 731 -15.80 3.77 -0.67
CA ASP A 731 -15.08 4.25 -1.86
C ASP A 731 -13.57 4.28 -1.60
N PRO A 732 -12.82 3.25 -2.04
CA PRO A 732 -11.38 3.15 -1.83
C PRO A 732 -10.59 4.30 -2.43
N SER A 733 -11.06 4.86 -3.55
CA SER A 733 -10.32 5.92 -4.27
C SER A 733 -10.12 7.18 -3.43
N CYS A 734 -10.90 7.39 -2.36
CA CYS A 734 -10.73 8.52 -1.46
C CYS A 734 -9.61 8.32 -0.41
N LEU A 735 -8.93 7.17 -0.41
CA LEU A 735 -7.93 6.79 0.60
C LEU A 735 -6.53 7.31 0.25
N THR A 736 -6.30 8.59 0.48
CA THR A 736 -5.03 9.26 0.14
C THR A 736 -3.92 9.13 1.19
N ASP A 737 -4.16 8.39 2.27
CA ASP A 737 -3.26 8.30 3.42
C ASP A 737 -2.82 6.87 3.73
N LEU A 738 -2.67 6.05 2.69
CA LEU A 738 -2.01 4.75 2.76
C LEU A 738 -0.53 4.91 3.06
N VAL A 739 0.15 5.72 2.26
CA VAL A 739 1.53 6.18 2.51
C VAL A 739 1.47 7.50 3.27
N ARG A 740 2.28 7.61 4.33
CA ARG A 740 2.34 8.78 5.19
C ARG A 740 3.69 8.86 5.90
N CYS A 741 4.13 10.08 6.18
CA CYS A 741 5.24 10.35 7.07
C CYS A 741 4.85 11.48 8.04
N THR A 742 5.64 11.60 9.10
CA THR A 742 5.47 12.66 10.09
C THR A 742 6.74 13.49 10.16
N VAL A 743 6.62 14.81 10.05
CA VAL A 743 7.72 15.71 10.42
C VAL A 743 7.48 16.11 11.87
N VAL A 744 8.49 15.96 12.72
CA VAL A 744 8.46 16.37 14.13
C VAL A 744 9.41 17.54 14.27
N VAL A 745 8.88 18.66 14.75
CA VAL A 745 9.62 19.91 14.93
C VAL A 745 9.69 20.29 16.41
N SER A 746 10.61 21.18 16.76
CA SER A 746 10.85 21.57 18.15
C SER A 746 10.04 22.81 18.56
N SER A 747 9.63 23.64 17.60
CA SER A 747 8.89 24.89 17.85
C SER A 747 7.74 25.08 16.85
N ILE A 748 6.85 26.03 17.16
CA ILE A 748 5.77 26.41 16.21
C ILE A 748 6.31 27.27 15.06
N ASP A 749 7.41 28.02 15.26
CA ASP A 749 8.13 28.74 14.20
C ASP A 749 8.68 27.80 13.14
N ASP A 750 9.16 26.63 13.54
CA ASP A 750 9.60 25.58 12.63
C ASP A 750 8.44 25.07 11.76
N VAL A 751 7.21 25.00 12.30
CA VAL A 751 6.01 24.65 11.52
C VAL A 751 5.73 25.73 10.46
N LEU A 752 5.82 27.01 10.83
CA LEU A 752 5.63 28.11 9.89
C LEU A 752 6.70 28.12 8.80
N SER A 753 7.96 27.90 9.17
CA SER A 753 9.10 27.78 8.24
C SER A 753 8.89 26.62 7.27
N TRP A 754 8.48 25.47 7.79
CA TRP A 754 8.17 24.29 6.99
C TRP A 754 6.99 24.53 6.03
N LEU A 755 5.91 25.15 6.48
CA LEU A 755 4.75 25.48 5.65
C LEU A 755 5.12 26.46 4.53
N SER A 756 5.97 27.43 4.83
CA SER A 756 6.48 28.41 3.85
C SER A 756 7.33 27.73 2.78
N PHE A 757 8.24 26.85 3.20
CA PHE A 757 9.04 26.04 2.30
C PHE A 757 8.15 25.14 1.43
N LEU A 758 7.20 24.43 2.03
CA LEU A 758 6.27 23.57 1.30
C LEU A 758 5.51 24.35 0.22
N ARG A 759 5.01 25.54 0.56
CA ARG A 759 4.32 26.42 -0.39
C ARG A 759 5.23 26.83 -1.54
N GLY A 760 6.50 27.15 -1.28
CA GLY A 760 7.49 27.47 -2.32
C GLY A 760 7.87 26.29 -3.23
N GLN A 761 7.55 25.05 -2.84
CA GLN A 761 7.83 23.83 -3.63
C GLN A 761 6.56 23.17 -4.18
N SER A 762 5.40 23.79 -3.99
CA SER A 762 4.10 23.20 -4.31
C SER A 762 3.14 24.16 -5.00
N VAL A 763 2.44 23.64 -6.00
CA VAL A 763 1.21 24.25 -6.55
C VAL A 763 -0.01 23.76 -5.78
N VAL A 764 -1.15 24.46 -5.88
CA VAL A 764 -2.40 24.04 -5.22
C VAL A 764 -3.36 23.51 -6.28
N GLY A 765 -3.88 22.29 -6.07
CA GLY A 765 -4.90 21.71 -6.96
C GLY A 765 -4.45 21.49 -8.41
N HIS A 766 -3.16 21.27 -8.67
CA HIS A 766 -2.65 21.07 -10.03
C HIS A 766 -3.32 19.88 -10.73
N GLY A 767 -3.67 20.07 -12.01
CA GLY A 767 -4.32 19.08 -12.86
C GLY A 767 -5.79 18.80 -12.53
N VAL A 768 -6.39 19.49 -11.55
CA VAL A 768 -7.81 19.31 -11.20
C VAL A 768 -8.72 19.67 -12.37
N SER A 769 -8.31 20.67 -13.16
CA SER A 769 -8.96 21.14 -14.38
C SER A 769 -8.37 20.56 -15.69
N ALA A 770 -7.16 19.99 -15.67
CA ALA A 770 -6.34 19.71 -16.86
C ALA A 770 -6.36 18.27 -17.40
N TRP A 771 -7.28 17.40 -16.94
CA TRP A 771 -7.39 16.01 -17.42
C TRP A 771 -7.66 15.86 -18.93
N ASP A 772 -7.91 16.96 -19.66
CA ASP A 772 -8.39 16.97 -21.05
C ASP A 772 -7.41 17.57 -22.08
N GLN A 773 -6.20 18.02 -21.74
CA GLN A 773 -5.25 18.45 -22.77
C GLN A 773 -4.34 17.29 -23.19
N PRO A 774 -4.35 16.86 -24.47
CA PRO A 774 -3.30 15.98 -25.00
C PRO A 774 -1.99 16.78 -24.93
N GLY A 775 -1.14 16.45 -23.95
CA GLY A 775 0.08 17.22 -23.63
C GLY A 775 0.08 17.91 -22.26
N GLY A 776 -1.06 18.04 -21.58
CA GLY A 776 -1.19 18.71 -20.26
C GLY A 776 -0.63 17.92 -19.06
N GLY A 777 0.22 16.91 -19.32
CA GLY A 777 0.96 16.18 -18.31
C GLY A 777 2.39 16.69 -18.09
N ARG A 778 2.86 17.63 -18.92
CA ARG A 778 4.10 18.36 -18.69
C ARG A 778 3.77 19.67 -17.98
N VAL A 779 4.42 19.89 -16.84
CA VAL A 779 4.63 21.24 -16.32
C VAL A 779 5.39 21.97 -17.43
N MET A 780 4.72 22.86 -18.16
CA MET A 780 5.40 23.76 -19.09
C MET A 780 6.16 24.79 -18.25
N SER A 781 7.35 25.18 -18.68
CA SER A 781 8.17 26.19 -18.00
C SER A 781 7.39 27.50 -17.73
N GLU A 782 6.39 27.80 -18.55
CA GLU A 782 5.52 28.98 -18.43
C GLU A 782 4.52 28.91 -17.26
N ASP A 783 4.10 27.71 -16.81
CA ASP A 783 3.24 27.56 -15.62
C ASP A 783 4.00 27.80 -14.30
N VAL A 784 5.35 27.74 -14.34
CA VAL A 784 6.24 28.01 -13.21
C VAL A 784 6.44 29.52 -13.00
N GLU A 785 6.28 30.33 -14.06
CA GLU A 785 6.52 31.78 -14.01
C GLU A 785 5.43 32.57 -13.28
N THR A 786 4.22 32.02 -13.12
CA THR A 786 3.11 32.74 -12.48
C THR A 786 3.08 32.63 -10.95
N GLY A 787 3.97 31.82 -10.34
CA GLY A 787 4.04 31.61 -8.89
C GLY A 787 5.38 31.95 -8.23
N GLY A 788 6.40 32.34 -8.99
CA GLY A 788 7.75 32.57 -8.49
C GLY A 788 8.01 34.03 -8.13
N GLY A 789 7.98 34.35 -6.83
CA GLY A 789 8.87 35.41 -6.32
C GLY A 789 10.33 35.00 -6.55
N GLU A 790 11.25 35.97 -6.54
CA GLU A 790 12.66 35.94 -6.99
C GLU A 790 13.59 34.83 -6.44
N GLU A 791 13.07 33.79 -5.75
CA GLU A 791 13.80 32.62 -5.25
C GLU A 791 13.27 31.30 -5.83
N GLY A 792 13.13 31.22 -7.16
CA GLY A 792 12.51 30.09 -7.88
C GLY A 792 13.23 28.75 -7.72
N GLY A 793 12.73 27.89 -6.82
CA GLY A 793 13.04 26.46 -6.80
C GLY A 793 12.09 25.66 -7.70
N GLU A 794 12.52 24.49 -8.16
CA GLU A 794 11.69 23.58 -8.97
C GLU A 794 10.42 23.13 -8.21
N ILE A 795 9.28 23.09 -8.89
CA ILE A 795 7.99 22.69 -8.31
C ILE A 795 7.86 21.17 -8.33
N TYR A 796 7.69 20.58 -7.14
CA TYR A 796 7.70 19.13 -6.99
C TYR A 796 6.34 18.52 -6.67
N MET A 797 5.41 19.32 -6.13
CA MET A 797 4.18 18.80 -5.52
C MET A 797 2.94 19.62 -5.86
N SER A 798 1.77 19.01 -5.69
CA SER A 798 0.46 19.65 -5.72
C SER A 798 -0.26 19.42 -4.40
N ILE A 799 -0.60 20.48 -3.66
CA ILE A 799 -1.40 20.40 -2.45
C ILE A 799 -2.85 20.12 -2.83
N THR A 800 -3.40 19.02 -2.30
CA THR A 800 -4.75 18.53 -2.62
C THR A 800 -5.70 18.56 -1.43
N ASN A 801 -5.16 18.76 -0.23
CA ASN A 801 -5.90 18.98 1.01
C ASN A 801 -4.96 19.56 2.06
N ILE A 802 -5.44 20.49 2.88
CA ILE A 802 -4.72 20.97 4.06
C ILE A 802 -5.68 21.08 5.24
N LYS A 803 -5.24 20.66 6.42
CA LYS A 803 -6.01 20.73 7.67
C LYS A 803 -5.15 21.32 8.76
N ASN A 804 -5.55 22.49 9.25
CA ASN A 804 -4.96 23.13 10.41
C ASN A 804 -5.74 22.74 11.66
N ARG A 805 -5.10 22.04 12.60
CA ARG A 805 -5.67 21.79 13.94
C ARG A 805 -4.99 22.62 15.04
N TYR A 806 -4.13 23.57 14.69
CA TYR A 806 -3.63 24.58 15.61
C TYR A 806 -4.63 25.72 15.81
N ASP A 807 -5.54 25.92 14.86
CA ASP A 807 -6.54 26.97 14.92
C ASP A 807 -7.53 26.72 16.09
N PRO A 808 -7.59 27.61 17.10
CA PRO A 808 -8.50 27.48 18.23
C PRO A 808 -9.98 27.64 17.84
N SER A 809 -10.27 28.28 16.70
CA SER A 809 -11.63 28.38 16.17
C SER A 809 -12.12 27.06 15.56
N GLY A 810 -11.20 26.19 15.17
CA GLY A 810 -11.47 24.84 14.69
C GLY A 810 -11.81 23.91 15.85
N GLY A 811 -13.10 23.80 16.18
CA GLY A 811 -13.65 23.04 17.32
C GLY A 811 -12.75 21.92 17.85
N THR A 812 -11.97 22.23 18.88
CA THR A 812 -10.93 21.37 19.50
C THR A 812 -11.49 20.06 20.04
N SER A 813 -12.80 20.03 20.31
CA SER A 813 -13.57 18.84 20.68
C SER A 813 -13.66 17.80 19.54
N LEU A 814 -13.61 18.22 18.28
CA LEU A 814 -13.70 17.35 17.11
C LEU A 814 -12.36 16.69 16.76
N SER A 815 -11.23 17.31 17.14
CA SER A 815 -9.89 16.77 16.88
C SER A 815 -9.43 15.77 17.92
N GLY A 816 -10.17 15.61 19.02
CA GLY A 816 -9.77 14.75 20.12
C GLY A 816 -8.53 15.27 20.85
N GLY A 817 -8.27 16.58 20.78
CA GLY A 817 -7.09 17.21 21.37
C GLY A 817 -5.84 17.27 20.51
N TYR A 818 -5.74 16.45 19.48
CA TYR A 818 -4.57 16.46 18.59
C TYR A 818 -4.39 17.83 17.92
N ARG A 819 -3.18 18.39 18.01
CA ARG A 819 -2.74 19.60 17.33
C ARG A 819 -1.70 19.22 16.28
N ASP A 820 -2.13 19.22 15.02
CA ASP A 820 -1.30 18.90 13.86
C ASP A 820 -1.64 19.79 12.66
N LEU A 821 -0.67 19.92 11.75
CA LEU A 821 -0.91 20.34 10.37
C LEU A 821 -0.82 19.10 9.47
N CYS A 822 -1.93 18.76 8.82
CA CYS A 822 -1.99 17.63 7.90
C CYS A 822 -2.16 18.13 6.47
N VAL A 823 -1.26 17.73 5.58
CA VAL A 823 -1.24 18.17 4.17
C VAL A 823 -1.23 16.96 3.25
N CYS A 824 -2.22 16.82 2.38
CA CYS A 824 -2.19 15.83 1.30
C CYS A 824 -1.55 16.45 0.06
N VAL A 825 -0.61 15.76 -0.56
CA VAL A 825 0.02 16.18 -1.82
C VAL A 825 -0.08 15.13 -2.91
N GLU A 826 0.05 15.58 -4.16
CA GLU A 826 0.45 14.78 -5.32
C GLU A 826 1.88 15.12 -5.70
N VAL A 827 2.67 14.17 -6.22
CA VAL A 827 4.05 14.42 -6.66
C VAL A 827 4.11 14.57 -8.19
N LEU A 828 4.82 15.58 -8.70
CA LEU A 828 4.72 16.04 -10.11
C LEU A 828 5.95 15.72 -11.01
N LEU A 829 7.19 15.77 -10.51
CA LEU A 829 8.44 15.76 -11.30
C LEU A 829 8.70 14.58 -12.27
N GLU A 830 9.49 14.87 -13.32
CA GLU A 830 9.96 13.91 -14.34
C GLU A 830 11.17 13.05 -13.90
N GLU A 831 12.14 13.56 -13.12
CA GLU A 831 13.31 12.78 -12.62
C GLU A 831 12.92 11.63 -11.69
N MET A 832 11.71 11.68 -11.12
CA MET A 832 11.13 10.58 -10.37
C MET A 832 10.58 9.46 -11.27
N HIS A 833 10.91 9.38 -12.57
CA HIS A 833 10.45 8.31 -13.48
C HIS A 833 10.74 6.89 -12.97
N GLY A 834 11.77 6.68 -12.15
CA GLY A 834 11.99 5.41 -11.45
C GLY A 834 10.83 5.04 -10.51
N ILE A 835 10.18 6.02 -9.90
CA ILE A 835 8.99 5.89 -9.04
C ILE A 835 7.70 6.03 -9.89
N LYS A 836 7.72 6.86 -10.97
CA LYS A 836 6.60 7.11 -11.90
C LYS A 836 6.30 5.94 -12.84
N LYS A 837 7.30 5.10 -13.17
CA LYS A 837 7.09 3.85 -13.93
C LYS A 837 6.17 2.87 -13.19
N HIS A 838 6.10 3.02 -11.88
CA HIS A 838 5.29 2.25 -10.95
C HIS A 838 4.05 3.05 -10.45
N LEU A 839 4.12 4.39 -10.45
CA LEU A 839 3.01 5.29 -10.14
C LEU A 839 2.22 5.71 -11.38
N HIS A 840 1.09 5.06 -11.65
CA HIS A 840 -0.01 5.74 -12.33
C HIS A 840 -0.70 6.73 -11.37
N ARG A 841 -0.28 8.00 -11.35
CA ARG A 841 -1.02 9.17 -10.79
C ARG A 841 -1.62 8.98 -9.37
N GLU A 842 -0.80 8.94 -8.31
CA GLU A 842 -1.29 8.79 -6.93
C GLU A 842 -0.70 9.76 -5.88
N TYR A 843 -1.48 10.01 -4.83
CA TYR A 843 -1.28 11.05 -3.79
C TYR A 843 -0.66 10.48 -2.51
N VAL A 844 0.07 11.31 -1.77
CA VAL A 844 0.66 10.98 -0.46
C VAL A 844 0.25 12.00 0.60
N ASN A 845 0.03 11.56 1.84
CA ASN A 845 -0.40 12.44 2.92
C ASN A 845 0.72 12.69 3.94
N PHE A 846 1.06 13.96 4.18
CA PHE A 846 1.93 14.42 5.25
C PHE A 846 1.14 14.66 6.53
N ARG A 847 1.69 14.25 7.66
CA ARG A 847 1.13 14.55 8.98
C ARG A 847 2.21 15.12 9.88
N ASN A 848 2.38 16.44 9.95
CA ASN A 848 3.28 17.04 10.93
C ASN A 848 2.69 16.82 12.33
N THR A 849 3.40 16.15 13.23
CA THR A 849 2.92 15.92 14.61
C THR A 849 3.90 16.61 15.54
N LEU A 850 3.48 17.74 16.12
CA LEU A 850 4.14 18.34 17.27
C LEU A 850 3.63 17.58 18.50
N CYS A 851 4.43 16.63 18.99
CA CYS A 851 4.27 16.13 20.36
C CYS A 851 5.65 16.20 21.00
N GLN A 852 5.81 17.12 21.94
CA GLN A 852 6.78 16.99 23.02
C GLN A 852 6.00 16.65 24.29
#